data_AF-A0AB34KDS0-F1
#
_entry.id   AF-A0AB34KDS0-F1
#
_cell.length_a   1.000
_cell.length_b   1.000
_cell.length_c   1.000
_cell.angle_alpha   90.00
_cell.angle_beta   90.00
_cell.angle_gamma   90.00
#
_symmetry.space_group_name_H-M   'P 1'
#
loop_
_entity.id
_entity.type
_entity.pdbx_description
1 polymer ?
#
loop_
_entity_poly.entity_id
_entity_poly.type
_entity_poly.pdbx_seq_one_letter_code
_entity_poly.pdbx_strand_id
1 'polypeptide(L)'
;MDDQWALRPLSSQGGMSLHDDPVFLKDMTRRLSSELSRKIGMPPAPTDTSWMLNPEELPPLIAAYDARIAELERSDEHHRAIAESATAELRRVDETNATLRSELERALESAMRHERLASYGVGRASDGSAEMRELKERLEVLYQENELLTEQQAESNEELDRMRQERIEQAHDQMALVRQIGALRDELAAASARERRAVEGRDRAHAELQKCAAELLQAQENTQEAMSIAERHASERDWALSSVHEQRAQLQQLSSRVEHERDELLQQLTAARAAEREAQARLEKMEASYQDLSTREQAAVDHLAAARADSVAGTQALRALESRCLEAEHRVEQLSSELGAATSRATEAEAEKRELAQRHSRAHEEVGRMEKRLQALQAEEKARRAELTTALKQEAQGRVSALQDEVRSLELVVADLNHQLQRAHRESSRNARRDGSAFFFSGGLGVGLSPALSDANIPISSLISSDAASRTARLEGTRAMDELAVRLDSAERERDTAEKKRRELALQLRVASETHAQERAALSAREEKLSRQVRRLEEESVTWQQERKRLLGVNQDLELRVVQASAELSAIKYQHMEEARMSREERDATVTSLQSQLADARTLHDQSSSELEELLKAQEEMGSRYRTEAKSIAERSEVLVQELRAESERLTIRNAELTTQLSGAIARVHQLSTSEREEAAKALTLQAQLKNMQSERGQIMAQLTQLRSAEKGWLAERKALVKQLQAPRLAMNASSGAPAPIPTTGSSGPQAGPGTSRQHASTSIGRVTTTSRSYGKDVKSIAAQELEDALADARLKAQAQQQATATS
;
A
#
# COMPACT_ATOMS: atom_id res chain seq x y z
N MET A 1 51.92 11.18 -59.51
CA MET A 1 52.07 11.85 -58.21
C MET A 1 50.75 12.55 -57.92
N ASP A 2 49.91 12.09 -57.01
CA ASP A 2 50.04 10.88 -56.16
C ASP A 2 48.66 10.23 -55.94
N ASP A 3 48.57 8.91 -56.12
CA ASP A 3 47.33 8.14 -55.95
C ASP A 3 47.17 7.67 -54.49
N GLN A 4 46.34 8.37 -53.72
CA GLN A 4 46.03 7.98 -52.33
C GLN A 4 44.91 6.92 -52.25
N TRP A 5 45.25 5.66 -52.51
CA TRP A 5 44.37 4.53 -52.18
C TRP A 5 44.45 4.18 -50.70
N ALA A 6 43.55 4.75 -49.89
CA ALA A 6 43.46 4.50 -48.46
C ALA A 6 42.92 3.09 -48.16
N LEU A 7 43.80 2.16 -47.77
CA LEU A 7 43.44 0.84 -47.27
C LEU A 7 42.65 0.96 -45.96
N ARG A 8 41.37 0.54 -45.96
CA ARG A 8 40.64 0.23 -44.72
C ARG A 8 41.06 -1.17 -44.23
N PRO A 9 41.41 -1.34 -42.93
CA PRO A 9 41.59 -2.67 -42.37
C PRO A 9 40.23 -3.37 -42.20
N LEU A 10 40.08 -4.55 -42.79
CA LEU A 10 38.97 -5.45 -42.44
C LEU A 10 39.28 -6.10 -41.10
N SER A 11 38.51 -5.76 -40.07
CA SER A 11 38.65 -6.27 -38.71
C SER A 11 38.25 -7.75 -38.63
N SER A 12 39.13 -8.58 -38.07
CA SER A 12 38.89 -10.02 -37.89
C SER A 12 37.89 -10.31 -36.76
N GLN A 13 36.64 -10.60 -37.12
CA GLN A 13 35.65 -11.26 -36.25
C GLN A 13 34.84 -12.28 -37.07
N GLY A 14 34.43 -13.38 -36.44
CA GLY A 14 33.47 -14.32 -37.05
C GLY A 14 34.05 -15.33 -38.04
N GLY A 15 35.23 -15.90 -37.76
CA GLY A 15 35.77 -17.06 -38.49
C GLY A 15 35.00 -18.36 -38.23
N MET A 16 33.70 -18.38 -38.54
CA MET A 16 32.91 -19.61 -38.57
C MET A 16 33.35 -20.45 -39.77
N SER A 17 33.80 -21.67 -39.51
CA SER A 17 34.21 -22.61 -40.56
C SER A 17 32.99 -23.08 -41.36
N LEU A 18 32.88 -22.60 -42.60
CA LEU A 18 31.83 -22.97 -43.55
C LEU A 18 31.99 -24.39 -44.13
N HIS A 19 32.80 -25.24 -43.49
CA HIS A 19 32.98 -26.66 -43.80
C HIS A 19 32.62 -27.59 -42.63
N ASP A 20 32.48 -27.06 -41.41
CA ASP A 20 32.12 -27.83 -40.21
C ASP A 20 30.60 -27.82 -39.91
N ASP A 21 29.79 -27.19 -40.76
CA ASP A 21 28.33 -27.23 -40.64
C ASP A 21 27.77 -28.57 -41.18
N PRO A 22 27.25 -29.46 -40.31
CA PRO A 22 26.71 -30.74 -40.75
C PRO A 22 25.44 -30.60 -41.60
N VAL A 23 24.75 -29.46 -41.56
CA VAL A 23 23.56 -29.20 -42.40
C VAL A 23 23.99 -28.99 -43.86
N PHE A 24 25.06 -28.23 -44.09
CA PHE A 24 25.59 -27.99 -45.44
C PHE A 24 26.09 -29.28 -46.10
N LEU A 25 26.83 -30.11 -45.37
CA LEU A 25 27.30 -31.40 -45.87
C LEU A 25 26.14 -32.38 -46.14
N LYS A 26 25.06 -32.35 -45.34
CA LYS A 26 23.86 -33.15 -45.58
C LYS A 26 23.09 -32.70 -46.82
N ASP A 27 22.94 -31.40 -47.05
CA ASP A 27 22.30 -30.91 -48.28
C ASP A 27 23.15 -31.19 -49.52
N MET A 28 24.48 -30.99 -49.45
CA MET A 28 25.38 -31.31 -50.56
C MET A 28 25.39 -32.81 -50.90
N THR A 29 25.39 -33.71 -49.92
CA THR A 29 25.26 -35.16 -50.15
C THR A 29 23.87 -35.56 -50.66
N ARG A 30 22.79 -34.91 -50.22
CA ARG A 30 21.42 -35.10 -50.75
C ARG A 30 21.31 -34.65 -52.22
N ARG A 31 21.95 -33.54 -52.59
CA ARG A 31 22.03 -33.08 -53.99
C ARG A 31 22.84 -34.05 -54.85
N LEU A 32 24.03 -34.44 -54.41
CA LEU A 32 24.91 -35.37 -55.14
C LEU A 32 24.31 -36.78 -55.30
N SER A 33 23.61 -37.31 -54.29
CA SER A 33 22.91 -38.60 -54.42
C SER A 33 21.74 -38.52 -55.41
N SER A 34 21.00 -37.39 -55.45
CA SER A 34 19.94 -37.19 -56.45
C SER A 34 20.48 -37.09 -57.89
N GLU A 35 21.64 -36.46 -58.09
CA GLU A 35 22.36 -36.42 -59.37
C GLU A 35 22.84 -37.82 -59.79
N LEU A 36 23.40 -38.60 -58.86
CA LEU A 36 23.87 -39.98 -59.12
C LEU A 36 22.72 -40.93 -59.46
N SER A 37 21.62 -40.90 -58.70
CA SER A 37 20.41 -41.66 -59.03
C SER A 37 19.84 -41.27 -60.40
N ARG A 38 19.88 -39.98 -60.78
CA ARG A 38 19.47 -39.53 -62.13
C ARG A 38 20.37 -40.07 -63.26
N LYS A 39 21.68 -40.20 -63.03
CA LYS A 39 22.65 -40.59 -64.08
C LYS A 39 22.91 -42.09 -64.19
N ILE A 40 22.76 -42.83 -63.09
CA ILE A 40 23.09 -44.27 -63.01
C ILE A 40 21.82 -45.14 -62.90
N GLY A 41 20.66 -44.55 -62.55
CA GLY A 41 19.38 -45.27 -62.46
C GLY A 41 19.24 -46.14 -61.20
N MET A 42 20.17 -46.06 -60.25
CA MET A 42 20.02 -46.69 -58.95
C MET A 42 18.98 -45.97 -58.07
N PRO A 43 18.17 -46.70 -57.29
CA PRO A 43 17.25 -46.09 -56.33
C PRO A 43 18.03 -45.30 -55.26
N PRO A 44 17.46 -44.22 -54.71
CA PRO A 44 18.12 -43.43 -53.67
C PRO A 44 18.32 -44.28 -52.41
N ALA A 45 19.56 -44.31 -51.91
CA ALA A 45 19.90 -44.98 -50.66
C ALA A 45 19.24 -44.26 -49.45
N PRO A 46 18.90 -44.99 -48.35
CA PRO A 46 18.32 -44.38 -47.16
C PRO A 46 19.25 -43.31 -46.56
N THR A 47 18.68 -42.19 -46.13
CA THR A 47 19.43 -40.98 -45.74
C THR A 47 19.98 -41.02 -44.30
N ASP A 48 20.30 -42.21 -43.79
CA ASP A 48 20.90 -42.39 -42.46
C ASP A 48 22.38 -41.96 -42.49
N THR A 49 22.59 -40.70 -42.15
CA THR A 49 23.88 -39.98 -42.12
C THR A 49 24.82 -40.44 -40.99
N SER A 50 24.69 -41.68 -40.54
CA SER A 50 25.55 -42.32 -39.53
C SER A 50 26.98 -42.53 -40.04
N TRP A 51 27.14 -42.91 -41.30
CA TRP A 51 28.44 -43.24 -41.91
C TRP A 51 29.39 -42.04 -42.04
N MET A 52 28.85 -40.81 -42.07
CA MET A 52 29.65 -39.58 -42.04
C MET A 52 30.30 -39.33 -40.67
N LEU A 53 29.77 -39.93 -39.60
CA LEU A 53 30.24 -39.77 -38.21
C LEU A 53 31.02 -41.01 -37.71
N ASN A 54 31.05 -42.10 -38.48
CA ASN A 54 31.86 -43.28 -38.19
C ASN A 54 33.28 -43.09 -38.75
N PRO A 55 34.32 -42.90 -37.90
CA PRO A 55 35.69 -42.70 -38.35
C PRO A 55 36.32 -43.96 -38.99
N GLU A 56 35.67 -45.12 -38.85
CA GLU A 56 36.10 -46.38 -39.48
C GLU A 56 35.54 -46.54 -40.92
N GLU A 57 34.43 -45.89 -41.26
CA GLU A 57 33.74 -46.05 -42.55
C GLU A 57 34.13 -44.97 -43.57
N LEU A 58 34.45 -43.76 -43.09
CA LEU A 58 34.82 -42.64 -43.96
C LEU A 58 36.17 -42.83 -44.72
N PRO A 59 37.27 -43.29 -44.10
CA PRO A 59 38.54 -43.49 -44.80
C PRO A 59 38.51 -44.47 -45.99
N PRO A 60 37.93 -45.69 -45.89
CA PRO A 60 37.87 -46.59 -47.03
C PRO A 60 36.92 -46.08 -48.13
N LEU A 61 35.88 -45.30 -47.77
CA LEU A 61 35.02 -44.66 -48.75
C LEU A 61 35.75 -43.58 -49.56
N ILE A 62 36.53 -42.72 -48.89
CA ILE A 62 37.38 -41.72 -49.56
C ILE A 62 38.40 -42.42 -50.47
N ALA A 63 39.10 -43.45 -49.98
CA ALA A 63 40.05 -44.21 -50.79
C ALA A 63 39.41 -44.88 -52.02
N ALA A 64 38.14 -45.30 -51.93
CA ALA A 64 37.38 -45.83 -53.06
C ALA A 64 36.99 -44.72 -54.07
N TYR A 65 36.65 -43.52 -53.60
CA TYR A 65 36.45 -42.36 -54.47
C TYR A 65 37.74 -41.92 -55.17
N ASP A 66 38.86 -41.82 -54.46
CA ASP A 66 40.17 -41.48 -55.03
C ASP A 66 40.61 -42.50 -56.08
N ALA A 67 40.45 -43.80 -55.79
CA ALA A 67 40.74 -44.87 -56.75
C ALA A 67 39.86 -44.79 -58.00
N ARG A 68 38.58 -44.38 -57.85
CA ARG A 68 37.64 -44.20 -58.96
C ARG A 68 37.90 -42.93 -59.76
N ILE A 69 38.34 -41.83 -59.12
CA ILE A 69 38.80 -40.61 -59.79
C ILE A 69 40.03 -40.96 -60.65
N ALA A 70 41.04 -41.59 -60.07
CA ALA A 70 42.23 -42.02 -60.79
C ALA A 70 41.92 -43.03 -61.92
N GLU A 71 40.85 -43.82 -61.83
CA GLU A 71 40.37 -44.69 -62.93
C GLU A 71 39.73 -43.88 -64.06
N LEU A 72 38.89 -42.90 -63.72
CA LEU A 72 38.26 -42.00 -64.69
C LEU A 72 39.30 -41.13 -65.41
N GLU A 73 40.28 -40.59 -64.70
CA GLU A 73 41.41 -39.83 -65.27
C GLU A 73 42.18 -40.68 -66.29
N ARG A 74 42.59 -41.90 -65.93
CA ARG A 74 43.24 -42.84 -66.86
C ARG A 74 42.36 -43.19 -68.07
N SER A 75 41.04 -43.25 -67.90
CA SER A 75 40.12 -43.50 -69.02
C SER A 75 40.01 -42.29 -69.97
N ASP A 76 40.02 -41.06 -69.45
CA ASP A 76 39.99 -39.84 -70.25
C ASP A 76 41.34 -39.61 -70.95
N GLU A 77 42.47 -39.86 -70.29
CA GLU A 77 43.79 -39.91 -70.93
C GLU A 77 43.83 -40.91 -72.09
N HIS A 78 43.27 -42.11 -71.91
CA HIS A 78 43.18 -43.12 -72.96
C HIS A 78 42.29 -42.66 -74.13
N HIS A 79 41.13 -42.06 -73.85
CA HIS A 79 40.24 -41.52 -74.88
C HIS A 79 40.85 -40.32 -75.63
N ARG A 80 41.60 -39.44 -74.94
CA ARG A 80 42.38 -38.36 -75.57
C ARG A 80 43.47 -38.92 -76.48
N ALA A 81 44.23 -39.92 -76.04
CA ALA A 81 45.24 -40.58 -76.87
C ALA A 81 44.64 -41.23 -78.14
N ILE A 82 43.46 -41.85 -78.02
CA ILE A 82 42.71 -42.36 -79.18
C ILE A 82 42.29 -41.23 -80.11
N ALA A 83 41.73 -40.13 -79.58
CA ALA A 83 41.34 -38.97 -80.38
C ALA A 83 42.54 -38.34 -81.11
N GLU A 84 43.67 -38.17 -80.43
CA GLU A 84 44.92 -37.67 -81.02
C GLU A 84 45.41 -38.59 -82.15
N SER A 85 45.45 -39.91 -81.94
CA SER A 85 45.81 -40.87 -82.98
C SER A 85 44.88 -40.81 -84.20
N ALA A 86 43.56 -40.70 -83.98
CA ALA A 86 42.59 -40.55 -85.06
C ALA A 86 42.78 -39.22 -85.84
N THR A 87 43.13 -38.12 -85.18
CA THR A 87 43.46 -36.85 -85.90
C THR A 87 44.78 -36.94 -86.66
N ALA A 88 45.75 -37.74 -86.19
CA ALA A 88 46.99 -38.00 -86.92
C ALA A 88 46.75 -38.88 -88.16
N GLU A 89 45.89 -39.90 -88.05
CA GLU A 89 45.47 -40.73 -89.20
C GLU A 89 44.70 -39.92 -90.23
N LEU A 90 43.76 -39.06 -89.82
CA LEU A 90 43.04 -38.16 -90.73
C LEU A 90 43.98 -37.24 -91.51
N ARG A 91 44.94 -36.59 -90.84
CA ARG A 91 45.96 -35.75 -91.52
C ARG A 91 46.77 -36.56 -92.54
N ARG A 92 47.18 -37.78 -92.19
CA ARG A 92 47.91 -38.68 -93.10
C ARG A 92 47.06 -39.12 -94.31
N VAL A 93 45.76 -39.28 -94.13
CA VAL A 93 44.81 -39.54 -95.22
C VAL A 93 44.63 -38.31 -96.11
N ASP A 94 44.58 -37.10 -95.55
CA ASP A 94 44.53 -35.86 -96.34
C ASP A 94 45.84 -35.65 -97.15
N GLU A 95 47.00 -35.93 -96.56
CA GLU A 95 48.30 -35.90 -97.24
C GLU A 95 48.37 -36.88 -98.42
N THR A 96 47.95 -38.13 -98.24
CA THR A 96 47.93 -39.13 -99.33
C THR A 96 46.88 -38.82 -100.39
N ASN A 97 45.74 -38.22 -100.04
CA ASN A 97 44.79 -37.70 -101.02
C ASN A 97 45.38 -36.54 -101.84
N ALA A 98 46.19 -35.67 -101.22
CA ALA A 98 46.88 -34.59 -101.93
C ALA A 98 47.95 -35.12 -102.91
N THR A 99 48.74 -36.13 -102.53
CA THR A 99 49.72 -36.73 -103.45
C THR A 99 49.02 -37.42 -104.63
N LEU A 100 48.00 -38.25 -104.38
CA LEU A 100 47.24 -38.95 -105.43
C LEU A 100 46.57 -38.01 -106.43
N ARG A 101 46.05 -36.85 -105.99
CA ARG A 101 45.52 -35.81 -106.90
C ARG A 101 46.61 -35.29 -107.84
N SER A 102 47.79 -34.97 -107.30
CA SER A 102 48.93 -34.49 -108.11
C SER A 102 49.45 -35.55 -109.10
N GLU A 103 49.29 -36.84 -108.78
CA GLU A 103 49.68 -37.95 -109.66
C GLU A 103 48.69 -38.12 -110.81
N LEU A 104 47.37 -38.05 -110.52
CA LEU A 104 46.31 -38.08 -111.53
C LEU A 104 46.41 -36.90 -112.52
N GLU A 105 46.72 -35.70 -112.04
CA GLU A 105 46.93 -34.51 -112.88
C GLU A 105 48.09 -34.73 -113.88
N ARG A 106 49.24 -35.23 -113.42
CA ARG A 106 50.38 -35.58 -114.28
C ARG A 106 50.06 -36.71 -115.26
N ALA A 107 49.28 -37.70 -114.84
CA ALA A 107 48.88 -38.82 -115.69
C ALA A 107 48.00 -38.34 -116.86
N LEU A 108 47.00 -37.49 -116.59
CA LEU A 108 46.13 -36.91 -117.62
C LEU A 108 46.90 -36.04 -118.62
N GLU A 109 47.86 -35.23 -118.16
CA GLU A 109 48.76 -34.50 -119.06
C GLU A 109 49.57 -35.41 -119.99
N SER A 110 49.98 -36.59 -119.53
CA SER A 110 50.76 -37.55 -120.33
C SER A 110 49.92 -38.23 -121.43
N ALA A 111 48.66 -38.54 -121.14
CA ALA A 111 47.73 -39.17 -122.08
C ALA A 111 47.37 -38.22 -123.23
N MET A 112 47.01 -36.96 -122.91
CA MET A 112 46.66 -35.94 -123.91
C MET A 112 47.81 -35.57 -124.87
N ARG A 113 49.05 -35.94 -124.55
CA ARG A 113 50.22 -35.79 -125.44
C ARG A 113 50.38 -36.94 -126.43
N HIS A 114 49.87 -38.15 -126.12
CA HIS A 114 49.99 -39.32 -127.00
C HIS A 114 48.91 -39.37 -128.09
N GLU A 115 47.67 -39.02 -127.75
CA GLU A 115 46.51 -39.10 -128.66
C GLU A 115 46.65 -38.19 -129.91
N ARG A 116 47.49 -37.16 -129.84
CA ARG A 116 47.74 -36.20 -130.93
C ARG A 116 48.67 -36.70 -132.05
N LEU A 117 49.16 -37.95 -132.00
CA LEU A 117 50.21 -38.45 -132.89
C LEU A 117 49.85 -39.68 -133.75
N ALA A 118 48.62 -40.21 -133.67
CA ALA A 118 48.28 -41.53 -134.22
C ALA A 118 47.13 -41.53 -135.25
N SER A 119 47.35 -40.98 -136.46
CA SER A 119 46.38 -41.07 -137.57
C SER A 119 47.01 -40.87 -138.96
N TYR A 120 46.87 -41.90 -139.85
CA TYR A 120 46.87 -41.93 -141.35
C TYR A 120 47.59 -43.15 -141.98
N GLY A 121 46.98 -43.81 -142.99
CA GLY A 121 47.63 -44.79 -143.93
C GLY A 121 46.73 -45.93 -144.46
N VAL A 122 46.74 -46.24 -145.79
CA VAL A 122 45.76 -47.15 -146.47
C VAL A 122 46.29 -47.86 -147.77
N GLY A 123 45.91 -49.13 -148.03
CA GLY A 123 45.67 -49.75 -149.37
C GLY A 123 46.83 -50.35 -150.20
N ARG A 124 46.67 -51.05 -151.36
CA ARG A 124 45.50 -51.72 -152.04
C ARG A 124 45.88 -52.51 -153.36
N ALA A 125 45.14 -53.59 -153.72
CA ALA A 125 44.66 -54.03 -155.08
C ALA A 125 45.53 -54.70 -156.21
N SER A 126 44.79 -55.32 -157.17
CA SER A 126 45.07 -55.62 -158.62
C SER A 126 45.42 -57.08 -159.03
N ASP A 127 45.06 -57.70 -160.19
CA ASP A 127 43.89 -57.72 -161.15
C ASP A 127 44.10 -58.87 -162.21
N GLY A 128 43.07 -59.50 -162.85
CA GLY A 128 43.29 -60.72 -163.70
C GLY A 128 42.40 -61.08 -164.93
N SER A 129 41.38 -60.30 -165.34
CA SER A 129 40.70 -60.29 -166.68
C SER A 129 40.10 -61.56 -167.35
N ALA A 130 40.65 -62.78 -167.27
CA ALA A 130 39.89 -64.00 -167.67
C ALA A 130 38.73 -64.23 -166.68
N GLU A 131 39.03 -63.86 -165.43
CA GLU A 131 38.10 -63.44 -164.41
C GLU A 131 36.92 -62.61 -164.94
N MET A 132 36.99 -61.77 -165.99
CA MET A 132 35.94 -60.75 -166.26
C MET A 132 34.53 -61.30 -166.58
N ARG A 133 34.40 -62.61 -166.89
CA ARG A 133 33.08 -63.28 -166.93
C ARG A 133 32.75 -64.02 -165.63
N GLU A 134 33.74 -64.67 -165.01
CA GLU A 134 33.59 -65.22 -163.66
C GLU A 134 33.21 -64.10 -162.68
N LEU A 135 33.79 -62.90 -162.78
CA LEU A 135 33.48 -61.62 -162.12
C LEU A 135 32.14 -61.01 -162.55
N LYS A 136 31.41 -61.55 -163.53
CA LYS A 136 30.01 -61.17 -163.73
C LYS A 136 29.09 -62.07 -162.93
N GLU A 137 29.26 -63.38 -163.04
CA GLU A 137 28.57 -64.35 -162.18
C GLU A 137 28.94 -64.15 -160.69
N ARG A 138 30.18 -63.74 -160.42
CA ARG A 138 30.75 -63.39 -159.11
C ARG A 138 30.62 -61.92 -158.77
N LEU A 139 30.22 -61.03 -159.68
CA LEU A 139 29.61 -59.75 -159.28
C LEU A 139 28.16 -59.98 -158.87
N GLU A 140 27.41 -60.82 -159.58
CA GLU A 140 26.03 -61.17 -159.20
C GLU A 140 26.01 -61.92 -157.86
N VAL A 141 26.94 -62.86 -157.63
CA VAL A 141 27.15 -63.47 -156.30
C VAL A 141 27.73 -62.46 -155.31
N LEU A 142 28.70 -61.58 -155.65
CA LEU A 142 29.14 -60.54 -154.71
C LEU A 142 28.07 -59.48 -154.44
N TYR A 143 27.08 -59.28 -155.31
CA TYR A 143 25.92 -58.42 -155.08
C TYR A 143 24.91 -59.14 -154.17
N GLN A 144 24.63 -60.42 -154.38
CA GLN A 144 23.81 -61.22 -153.46
C GLN A 144 24.49 -61.39 -152.09
N GLU A 145 25.81 -61.56 -152.05
CA GLU A 145 26.61 -61.57 -150.82
C GLU A 145 26.68 -60.16 -150.20
N ASN A 146 26.73 -59.06 -150.97
CA ASN A 146 26.61 -57.71 -150.40
C ASN A 146 25.20 -57.45 -149.87
N GLU A 147 24.14 -57.86 -150.58
CA GLU A 147 22.76 -57.77 -150.13
C GLU A 147 22.61 -58.53 -148.82
N LEU A 148 22.97 -59.82 -148.78
CA LEU A 148 22.98 -60.65 -147.56
C LEU A 148 23.88 -60.09 -146.44
N LEU A 149 25.06 -59.52 -146.76
CA LEU A 149 25.91 -58.88 -145.75
C LEU A 149 25.33 -57.56 -145.26
N THR A 150 24.63 -56.79 -146.09
CA THR A 150 23.92 -55.57 -145.65
C THR A 150 22.64 -55.88 -144.90
N GLU A 151 21.95 -56.97 -145.22
CA GLU A 151 20.83 -57.52 -144.43
C GLU A 151 21.35 -58.02 -143.08
N GLN A 152 22.39 -58.86 -143.04
CA GLN A 152 23.02 -59.32 -141.79
C GLN A 152 23.62 -58.15 -140.97
N GLN A 153 24.15 -57.12 -141.63
CA GLN A 153 24.62 -55.91 -140.97
C GLN A 153 23.46 -55.05 -140.46
N ALA A 154 22.32 -55.00 -141.16
CA ALA A 154 21.11 -54.35 -140.68
C ALA A 154 20.50 -55.11 -139.49
N GLU A 155 20.39 -56.43 -139.56
CA GLU A 155 19.92 -57.30 -138.47
C GLU A 155 20.82 -57.16 -137.23
N SER A 156 22.15 -57.20 -137.38
CA SER A 156 23.06 -57.00 -136.25
C SER A 156 23.04 -55.56 -135.68
N ASN A 157 22.77 -54.54 -136.51
CA ASN A 157 22.51 -53.19 -136.02
C ASN A 157 21.17 -53.09 -135.28
N GLU A 158 20.11 -53.74 -135.77
CA GLU A 158 18.82 -53.82 -135.07
C GLU A 158 18.97 -54.58 -133.73
N GLU A 159 19.72 -55.68 -133.68
CA GLU A 159 20.01 -56.37 -132.42
C GLU A 159 20.83 -55.51 -131.46
N LEU A 160 21.85 -54.79 -131.95
CA LEU A 160 22.60 -53.83 -131.13
C LEU A 160 21.73 -52.68 -130.62
N ASP A 161 20.79 -52.16 -131.43
CA ASP A 161 19.88 -51.10 -131.01
C ASP A 161 18.76 -51.60 -130.08
N ARG A 162 18.26 -52.83 -130.24
CA ARG A 162 17.41 -53.50 -129.25
C ARG A 162 18.16 -53.68 -127.92
N MET A 163 19.39 -54.20 -127.95
CA MET A 163 20.24 -54.34 -126.76
C MET A 163 20.58 -53.00 -126.11
N ARG A 164 20.74 -51.92 -126.88
CA ARG A 164 20.89 -50.54 -126.35
C ARG A 164 19.60 -50.06 -125.70
N GLN A 165 18.44 -50.31 -126.31
CA GLN A 165 17.12 -49.94 -125.77
C GLN A 165 16.85 -50.70 -124.46
N GLU A 166 17.06 -52.01 -124.42
CA GLU A 166 16.96 -52.81 -123.19
C GLU A 166 17.92 -52.31 -122.08
N ARG A 167 19.16 -51.97 -122.42
CA ARG A 167 20.12 -51.36 -121.48
C ARG A 167 19.64 -49.99 -120.95
N ILE A 168 19.01 -49.18 -121.79
CA ILE A 168 18.45 -47.89 -121.42
C ILE A 168 17.21 -48.08 -120.53
N GLU A 169 16.34 -49.03 -120.82
CA GLU A 169 15.17 -49.36 -119.99
C GLU A 169 15.60 -49.91 -118.62
N GLN A 170 16.54 -50.85 -118.57
CA GLN A 170 17.15 -51.33 -117.33
C GLN A 170 17.76 -50.19 -116.49
N ALA A 171 18.40 -49.20 -117.12
CA ALA A 171 18.93 -48.03 -116.43
C ALA A 171 17.81 -47.11 -115.90
N HIS A 172 16.70 -46.95 -116.63
CA HIS A 172 15.53 -46.19 -116.17
C HIS A 172 14.85 -46.87 -114.97
N ASP A 173 14.72 -48.20 -114.98
CA ASP A 173 14.18 -48.99 -113.87
C ASP A 173 15.09 -48.93 -112.64
N GLN A 174 16.41 -49.06 -112.82
CA GLN A 174 17.37 -48.84 -111.73
C GLN A 174 17.28 -47.43 -111.16
N MET A 175 17.16 -46.39 -112.00
CA MET A 175 16.92 -45.02 -111.54
C MET A 175 15.56 -44.83 -110.86
N ALA A 176 14.53 -45.60 -111.23
CA ALA A 176 13.22 -45.58 -110.57
C ALA A 176 13.30 -46.23 -109.17
N LEU A 177 13.97 -47.38 -109.06
CA LEU A 177 14.23 -48.06 -107.79
C LEU A 177 15.09 -47.20 -106.85
N VAL A 178 16.14 -46.55 -107.35
CA VAL A 178 16.97 -45.62 -106.55
C VAL A 178 16.14 -44.43 -106.05
N ARG A 179 15.22 -43.88 -106.85
CA ARG A 179 14.29 -42.82 -106.40
C ARG A 179 13.29 -43.32 -105.34
N GLN A 180 12.77 -44.54 -105.46
CA GLN A 180 11.92 -45.15 -104.44
C GLN A 180 12.68 -45.41 -103.13
N ILE A 181 13.91 -45.92 -103.21
CA ILE A 181 14.79 -46.12 -102.05
C ILE A 181 15.16 -44.78 -101.39
N GLY A 182 15.35 -43.72 -102.17
CA GLY A 182 15.51 -42.35 -101.68
C GLY A 182 14.28 -41.89 -100.88
N ALA A 183 13.10 -41.92 -101.49
CA ALA A 183 11.85 -41.53 -100.82
C ALA A 183 11.59 -42.31 -99.53
N LEU A 184 11.82 -43.63 -99.51
CA LEU A 184 11.68 -44.46 -98.30
C LEU A 184 12.70 -44.10 -97.20
N ARG A 185 13.91 -43.65 -97.57
CA ARG A 185 14.90 -43.15 -96.60
C ARG A 185 14.50 -41.78 -96.04
N ASP A 186 13.96 -40.90 -96.87
CA ASP A 186 13.47 -39.58 -96.44
C ASP A 186 12.21 -39.71 -95.55
N GLU A 187 11.30 -40.65 -95.87
CA GLU A 187 10.17 -41.01 -95.02
C GLU A 187 10.59 -41.59 -93.67
N LEU A 188 11.60 -42.49 -93.66
CA LEU A 188 12.17 -43.05 -92.43
C LEU A 188 12.87 -41.98 -91.58
N ALA A 189 13.64 -41.08 -92.22
CA ALA A 189 14.27 -39.95 -91.56
C ALA A 189 13.20 -39.02 -90.93
N ALA A 190 12.16 -38.67 -91.70
CA ALA A 190 11.03 -37.86 -91.22
C ALA A 190 10.24 -38.55 -90.10
N ALA A 191 10.08 -39.88 -90.14
CA ALA A 191 9.46 -40.65 -89.06
C ALA A 191 10.30 -40.58 -87.78
N SER A 192 11.61 -40.85 -87.86
CA SER A 192 12.51 -40.77 -86.70
C SER A 192 12.61 -39.35 -86.11
N ALA A 193 12.50 -38.31 -86.95
CA ALA A 193 12.44 -36.92 -86.51
C ALA A 193 11.12 -36.57 -85.79
N ARG A 194 9.98 -37.14 -86.22
CA ARG A 194 8.71 -37.05 -85.49
C ARG A 194 8.77 -37.78 -84.15
N GLU A 195 9.39 -38.96 -84.12
CA GLU A 195 9.57 -39.76 -82.90
C GLU A 195 10.43 -39.04 -81.86
N ARG A 196 11.60 -38.48 -82.25
CA ARG A 196 12.44 -37.67 -81.36
C ARG A 196 11.67 -36.47 -80.77
N ARG A 197 10.92 -35.73 -81.59
CA ARG A 197 10.06 -34.62 -81.11
C ARG A 197 8.97 -35.09 -80.15
N ALA A 198 8.43 -36.29 -80.33
CA ALA A 198 7.45 -36.89 -79.42
C ALA A 198 8.09 -37.34 -78.09
N VAL A 199 9.32 -37.83 -78.11
CA VAL A 199 10.11 -38.13 -76.91
C VAL A 199 10.44 -36.84 -76.16
N GLU A 200 11.02 -35.83 -76.82
CA GLU A 200 11.27 -34.51 -76.20
C GLU A 200 10.01 -33.87 -75.61
N GLY A 201 8.84 -34.07 -76.26
CA GLY A 201 7.55 -33.61 -75.76
C GLY A 201 7.12 -34.31 -74.46
N ARG A 202 7.34 -35.63 -74.36
CA ARG A 202 7.11 -36.39 -73.12
C ARG A 202 8.11 -36.00 -72.03
N ASP A 203 9.37 -35.78 -72.38
CA ASP A 203 10.42 -35.44 -71.41
C ASP A 203 10.17 -34.04 -70.81
N ARG A 204 9.73 -33.07 -71.62
CA ARG A 204 9.27 -31.75 -71.15
C ARG A 204 8.07 -31.89 -70.22
N ALA A 205 7.04 -32.64 -70.61
CA ALA A 205 5.86 -32.88 -69.77
C ALA A 205 6.21 -33.60 -68.45
N HIS A 206 7.15 -34.56 -68.47
CA HIS A 206 7.64 -35.21 -67.25
C HIS A 206 8.47 -34.26 -66.38
N ALA A 207 9.27 -33.36 -66.95
CA ALA A 207 10.00 -32.34 -66.20
C ALA A 207 9.05 -31.30 -65.58
N GLU A 208 7.98 -30.93 -66.26
CA GLU A 208 6.90 -30.07 -65.74
C GLU A 208 6.12 -30.77 -64.61
N LEU A 209 5.75 -32.04 -64.78
CA LEU A 209 5.13 -32.83 -63.71
C LEU A 209 6.07 -33.02 -62.50
N GLN A 210 7.38 -33.19 -62.71
CA GLN A 210 8.36 -33.22 -61.61
C GLN A 210 8.45 -31.88 -60.87
N LYS A 211 8.35 -30.74 -61.58
CA LYS A 211 8.30 -29.41 -60.95
C LYS A 211 7.02 -29.24 -60.13
N CYS A 212 5.85 -29.49 -60.72
CA CYS A 212 4.58 -29.37 -59.99
C CYS A 212 4.50 -30.32 -58.78
N ALA A 213 5.11 -31.50 -58.84
CA ALA A 213 5.23 -32.40 -57.70
C ALA A 213 6.16 -31.83 -56.60
N ALA A 214 7.29 -31.22 -56.97
CA ALA A 214 8.19 -30.57 -56.02
C ALA A 214 7.57 -29.30 -55.40
N GLU A 215 6.89 -28.48 -56.20
CA GLU A 215 6.14 -27.29 -55.77
C GLU A 215 5.00 -27.67 -54.81
N LEU A 216 4.30 -28.79 -55.06
CA LEU A 216 3.24 -29.30 -54.18
C LEU A 216 3.79 -29.87 -52.88
N LEU A 217 4.95 -30.55 -52.91
CA LEU A 217 5.66 -30.97 -51.69
C LEU A 217 6.14 -29.76 -50.88
N GLN A 218 6.73 -28.75 -51.52
CA GLN A 218 7.15 -27.52 -50.84
C GLN A 218 5.94 -26.75 -50.27
N ALA A 219 4.79 -26.76 -50.94
CA ALA A 219 3.55 -26.21 -50.38
C ALA A 219 3.03 -27.03 -49.17
N GLN A 220 3.23 -28.35 -49.15
CA GLN A 220 2.92 -29.19 -47.98
C GLN A 220 3.89 -28.92 -46.81
N GLU A 221 5.20 -28.77 -47.09
CA GLU A 221 6.20 -28.38 -46.08
C GLU A 221 5.87 -26.99 -45.50
N ASN A 222 5.64 -25.98 -46.35
CA ASN A 222 5.25 -24.63 -45.93
C ASN A 222 3.94 -24.60 -45.10
N THR A 223 2.95 -25.46 -45.41
CA THR A 223 1.72 -25.54 -44.62
C THR A 223 1.90 -26.28 -43.30
N GLN A 224 2.80 -27.27 -43.23
CA GLN A 224 3.19 -27.90 -41.96
C GLN A 224 3.97 -26.93 -41.07
N GLU A 225 4.88 -26.14 -41.63
CA GLU A 225 5.57 -25.06 -40.90
C GLU A 225 4.56 -24.03 -40.37
N ALA A 226 3.65 -23.54 -41.22
CA ALA A 226 2.61 -22.60 -40.81
C ALA A 226 1.69 -23.16 -39.70
N MET A 227 1.32 -24.44 -39.76
CA MET A 227 0.60 -25.11 -38.66
C MET A 227 1.43 -25.16 -37.38
N SER A 228 2.71 -25.52 -37.45
CA SER A 228 3.59 -25.56 -36.26
C SER A 228 3.81 -24.18 -35.62
N ILE A 229 3.80 -23.11 -36.43
CA ILE A 229 3.86 -21.72 -35.97
C ILE A 229 2.54 -21.32 -35.31
N ALA A 230 1.39 -21.71 -35.88
CA ALA A 230 0.08 -21.48 -35.28
C ALA A 230 -0.10 -22.24 -33.95
N GLU A 231 0.38 -23.48 -33.86
CA GLU A 231 0.40 -24.28 -32.62
C GLU A 231 1.28 -23.64 -31.54
N ARG A 232 2.47 -23.14 -31.92
CA ARG A 232 3.33 -22.37 -30.99
C ARG A 232 2.62 -21.13 -30.48
N HIS A 233 2.09 -20.27 -31.36
CA HIS A 233 1.36 -19.07 -30.95
C HIS A 233 0.09 -19.35 -30.14
N ALA A 234 -0.59 -20.48 -30.38
CA ALA A 234 -1.69 -20.94 -29.53
C ALA A 234 -1.18 -21.30 -28.11
N SER A 235 -0.07 -22.05 -28.01
CA SER A 235 0.52 -22.41 -26.71
C SER A 235 1.09 -21.20 -25.95
N GLU A 236 1.68 -20.23 -26.65
CA GLU A 236 2.18 -18.97 -26.09
C GLU A 236 1.02 -18.12 -25.56
N ARG A 237 -0.07 -18.00 -26.33
CA ARG A 237 -1.31 -17.32 -25.91
C ARG A 237 -1.91 -17.98 -24.67
N ASP A 238 -2.00 -19.30 -24.67
CA ASP A 238 -2.66 -20.03 -23.59
C ASP A 238 -1.81 -20.01 -22.31
N TRP A 239 -0.47 -20.05 -22.42
CA TRP A 239 0.45 -19.78 -21.32
C TRP A 239 0.32 -18.34 -20.79
N ALA A 240 0.25 -17.34 -21.68
CA ALA A 240 0.07 -15.94 -21.29
C ALA A 240 -1.29 -15.71 -20.58
N LEU A 241 -2.36 -16.37 -21.05
CA LEU A 241 -3.66 -16.37 -20.38
C LEU A 241 -3.58 -17.01 -19.00
N SER A 242 -2.91 -18.17 -18.86
CA SER A 242 -2.65 -18.80 -17.55
C SER A 242 -1.90 -17.87 -16.60
N SER A 243 -0.84 -17.20 -17.06
CA SER A 243 -0.08 -16.24 -16.25
C SER A 243 -0.93 -15.03 -15.83
N VAL A 244 -1.79 -14.51 -16.71
CA VAL A 244 -2.77 -13.45 -16.36
C VAL A 244 -3.80 -13.94 -15.35
N HIS A 245 -4.22 -15.21 -15.40
CA HIS A 245 -5.08 -15.80 -14.38
C HIS A 245 -4.38 -15.95 -13.02
N GLU A 246 -3.12 -16.36 -13.00
CA GLU A 246 -2.29 -16.42 -11.77
C GLU A 246 -2.09 -15.02 -11.15
N GLN A 247 -1.72 -14.03 -11.95
CA GLN A 247 -1.58 -12.64 -11.50
C GLN A 247 -2.90 -12.07 -10.96
N ARG A 248 -4.03 -12.37 -11.60
CA ARG A 248 -5.37 -11.99 -11.09
C ARG A 248 -5.70 -12.67 -9.76
N ALA A 249 -5.36 -13.96 -9.60
CA ALA A 249 -5.55 -14.67 -8.34
C ALA A 249 -4.66 -14.10 -7.21
N GLN A 250 -3.41 -13.76 -7.52
CA GLN A 250 -2.51 -13.06 -6.58
C GLN A 250 -3.04 -11.68 -6.18
N LEU A 251 -3.53 -10.89 -7.14
CA LEU A 251 -4.17 -9.59 -6.86
C LEU A 251 -5.44 -9.72 -6.01
N GLN A 252 -6.24 -10.78 -6.20
CA GLN A 252 -7.41 -11.08 -5.35
C GLN A 252 -7.02 -11.54 -3.94
N GLN A 253 -5.93 -12.28 -3.78
CA GLN A 253 -5.38 -12.64 -2.47
C GLN A 253 -4.82 -11.41 -1.74
N LEU A 254 -4.14 -10.51 -2.46
CA LEU A 254 -3.66 -9.25 -1.90
C LEU A 254 -4.82 -8.29 -1.55
N SER A 255 -5.86 -8.18 -2.40
CA SER A 255 -7.01 -7.32 -2.10
C SER A 255 -7.79 -7.82 -0.89
N SER A 256 -8.10 -9.12 -0.82
CA SER A 256 -8.80 -9.71 0.33
C SER A 256 -7.97 -9.64 1.62
N ARG A 257 -6.64 -9.75 1.53
CA ARG A 257 -5.74 -9.49 2.67
C ARG A 257 -5.79 -8.02 3.12
N VAL A 258 -5.72 -7.06 2.20
CA VAL A 258 -5.80 -5.62 2.51
C VAL A 258 -7.18 -5.24 3.07
N GLU A 259 -8.26 -5.85 2.58
CA GLU A 259 -9.60 -5.69 3.16
C GLU A 259 -9.67 -6.25 4.58
N HIS A 260 -9.06 -7.42 4.83
CA HIS A 260 -8.99 -8.00 6.17
C HIS A 260 -8.17 -7.15 7.14
N GLU A 261 -6.96 -6.72 6.75
CA GLU A 261 -6.08 -5.84 7.54
C GLU A 261 -6.75 -4.46 7.79
N ARG A 262 -7.47 -3.91 6.81
CA ARG A 262 -8.29 -2.69 7.00
C ARG A 262 -9.41 -2.91 8.02
N ASP A 263 -10.13 -4.02 7.93
CA ASP A 263 -11.28 -4.28 8.81
C ASP A 263 -10.83 -4.69 10.23
N GLU A 264 -9.65 -5.28 10.39
CA GLU A 264 -8.97 -5.41 11.68
C GLU A 264 -8.56 -4.04 12.25
N LEU A 265 -7.92 -3.16 11.45
CA LEU A 265 -7.56 -1.81 11.89
C LEU A 265 -8.79 -0.98 12.27
N LEU A 266 -9.92 -1.13 11.58
CA LEU A 266 -11.19 -0.50 11.94
C LEU A 266 -11.77 -1.08 13.25
N GLN A 267 -11.62 -2.38 13.51
CA GLN A 267 -11.98 -2.99 14.80
C GLN A 267 -11.06 -2.50 15.94
N GLN A 268 -9.75 -2.44 15.72
CA GLN A 268 -8.80 -1.88 16.69
C GLN A 268 -9.08 -0.40 16.98
N LEU A 269 -9.37 0.41 15.95
CA LEU A 269 -9.69 1.83 16.10
C LEU A 269 -11.05 2.07 16.77
N THR A 270 -12.05 1.22 16.55
CA THR A 270 -13.33 1.31 17.26
C THR A 270 -13.22 0.83 18.71
N ALA A 271 -12.42 -0.21 18.99
CA ALA A 271 -12.08 -0.64 20.34
C ALA A 271 -11.27 0.43 21.10
N ALA A 272 -10.28 1.04 20.47
CA ALA A 272 -9.50 2.15 21.03
C ALA A 272 -10.41 3.34 21.39
N ARG A 273 -11.33 3.74 20.50
CA ARG A 273 -12.35 4.77 20.77
C ARG A 273 -13.37 4.35 21.84
N ALA A 274 -13.57 3.05 22.10
CA ALA A 274 -14.39 2.60 23.22
C ALA A 274 -13.64 2.74 24.55
N ALA A 275 -12.37 2.30 24.58
CA ALA A 275 -11.49 2.47 25.74
C ALA A 275 -11.21 3.95 26.07
N GLU A 276 -11.07 4.81 25.06
CA GLU A 276 -10.92 6.26 25.21
C GLU A 276 -12.14 6.88 25.91
N ARG A 277 -13.36 6.55 25.47
CA ARG A 277 -14.60 7.00 26.12
C ARG A 277 -14.76 6.43 27.52
N GLU A 278 -14.31 5.20 27.77
CA GLU A 278 -14.33 4.64 29.12
C GLU A 278 -13.32 5.36 30.03
N ALA A 279 -12.14 5.71 29.52
CA ALA A 279 -11.16 6.51 30.24
C ALA A 279 -11.68 7.94 30.53
N GLN A 280 -12.33 8.59 29.56
CA GLN A 280 -13.02 9.86 29.75
C GLN A 280 -14.11 9.75 30.83
N ALA A 281 -15.00 8.77 30.75
CA ALA A 281 -16.05 8.54 31.76
C ALA A 281 -15.52 8.08 33.13
N ARG A 282 -14.26 7.63 33.23
CA ARG A 282 -13.55 7.42 34.50
C ARG A 282 -12.94 8.73 35.03
N LEU A 283 -12.36 9.56 34.16
CA LEU A 283 -11.85 10.89 34.50
C LEU A 283 -12.97 11.81 35.00
N GLU A 284 -14.09 11.91 34.29
CA GLU A 284 -15.28 12.68 34.71
C GLU A 284 -15.76 12.28 36.12
N LYS A 285 -15.74 10.99 36.45
CA LYS A 285 -16.10 10.49 37.80
C LYS A 285 -15.06 10.86 38.85
N MET A 286 -13.77 10.79 38.51
CA MET A 286 -12.70 11.24 39.40
C MET A 286 -12.75 12.75 39.65
N GLU A 287 -12.96 13.56 38.60
CA GLU A 287 -13.15 15.01 38.69
C GLU A 287 -14.40 15.38 39.51
N ALA A 288 -15.53 14.71 39.29
CA ALA A 288 -16.72 14.87 40.12
C ALA A 288 -16.44 14.52 41.58
N SER A 289 -15.76 13.40 41.86
CA SER A 289 -15.37 13.03 43.24
C SER A 289 -14.39 14.02 43.87
N TYR A 290 -13.51 14.64 43.08
CA TYR A 290 -12.59 15.67 43.53
C TYR A 290 -13.32 16.99 43.84
N GLN A 291 -14.33 17.36 43.06
CA GLN A 291 -15.21 18.50 43.35
C GLN A 291 -16.07 18.23 44.60
N ASP A 292 -16.57 17.01 44.78
CA ASP A 292 -17.28 16.56 45.98
C ASP A 292 -16.38 16.59 47.23
N LEU A 293 -15.10 16.23 47.11
CA LEU A 293 -14.14 16.32 48.21
C LEU A 293 -13.75 17.78 48.49
N SER A 294 -13.46 18.57 47.46
CA SER A 294 -13.08 19.98 47.59
C SER A 294 -14.21 20.83 48.19
N THR A 295 -15.47 20.57 47.85
CA THR A 295 -16.62 21.23 48.47
C THR A 295 -16.84 20.80 49.93
N ARG A 296 -16.56 19.54 50.28
CA ARG A 296 -16.56 19.09 51.69
C ARG A 296 -15.40 19.68 52.49
N GLU A 297 -14.22 19.80 51.90
CA GLU A 297 -13.06 20.48 52.50
C GLU A 297 -13.34 21.96 52.72
N GLN A 298 -13.92 22.66 51.73
CA GLN A 298 -14.33 24.05 51.89
C GLN A 298 -15.39 24.20 52.99
N ALA A 299 -16.42 23.35 53.02
CA ALA A 299 -17.41 23.35 54.10
C ALA A 299 -16.78 23.07 55.48
N ALA A 300 -15.78 22.19 55.56
CA ALA A 300 -15.04 21.94 56.80
C ALA A 300 -14.16 23.14 57.21
N VAL A 301 -13.55 23.84 56.26
CA VAL A 301 -12.82 25.10 56.48
C VAL A 301 -13.77 26.19 56.96
N ASP A 302 -14.95 26.32 56.36
CA ASP A 302 -15.97 27.30 56.75
C ASP A 302 -16.53 26.98 58.16
N HIS A 303 -16.76 25.71 58.49
CA HIS A 303 -17.11 25.28 59.84
C HIS A 303 -15.99 25.57 60.86
N LEU A 304 -14.71 25.36 60.50
CA LEU A 304 -13.58 25.72 61.35
C LEU A 304 -13.41 27.24 61.50
N ALA A 305 -13.74 28.02 60.47
CA ALA A 305 -13.76 29.48 60.52
C ALA A 305 -14.88 29.99 61.43
N ALA A 306 -16.09 29.42 61.33
CA ALA A 306 -17.21 29.69 62.24
C ALA A 306 -16.85 29.33 63.69
N ALA A 307 -16.35 28.12 63.94
CA ALA A 307 -15.93 27.70 65.29
C ALA A 307 -14.80 28.58 65.87
N ARG A 308 -13.91 29.11 65.03
CA ARG A 308 -12.91 30.12 65.44
C ARG A 308 -13.54 31.47 65.75
N ALA A 309 -14.53 31.92 64.98
CA ALA A 309 -15.27 33.15 65.25
C ALA A 309 -16.06 33.04 66.56
N ASP A 310 -16.75 31.91 66.79
CA ASP A 310 -17.46 31.60 68.04
C ASP A 310 -16.50 31.49 69.23
N SER A 311 -15.32 30.89 69.04
CA SER A 311 -14.27 30.86 70.07
C SER A 311 -13.76 32.27 70.41
N VAL A 312 -13.50 33.11 69.41
CA VAL A 312 -13.10 34.51 69.61
C VAL A 312 -14.22 35.29 70.32
N ALA A 313 -15.47 35.18 69.89
CA ALA A 313 -16.62 35.79 70.55
C ALA A 313 -16.79 35.30 72.00
N GLY A 314 -16.56 34.00 72.24
CA GLY A 314 -16.52 33.40 73.57
C GLY A 314 -15.43 33.98 74.46
N THR A 315 -14.20 34.15 73.96
CA THR A 315 -13.13 34.82 74.73
C THR A 315 -13.37 36.30 74.96
N GLN A 316 -14.07 37.00 74.05
CA GLN A 316 -14.50 38.38 74.26
C GLN A 316 -15.61 38.47 75.32
N ALA A 317 -16.57 37.55 75.31
CA ALA A 317 -17.61 37.44 76.33
C ALA A 317 -17.03 37.08 77.70
N LEU A 318 -16.05 36.17 77.77
CA LEU A 318 -15.31 35.87 79.00
C LEU A 318 -14.57 37.11 79.51
N ARG A 319 -13.82 37.83 78.68
CA ARG A 319 -13.16 39.09 79.09
C ARG A 319 -14.14 40.16 79.56
N ALA A 320 -15.32 40.25 78.96
CA ALA A 320 -16.37 41.16 79.39
C ALA A 320 -17.04 40.72 80.72
N LEU A 321 -17.06 39.43 81.02
CA LEU A 321 -17.46 38.91 82.33
C LEU A 321 -16.36 39.13 83.37
N GLU A 322 -15.10 38.86 83.04
CA GLU A 322 -13.92 39.14 83.88
C GLU A 322 -13.86 40.62 84.26
N SER A 323 -14.04 41.55 83.31
CA SER A 323 -14.08 42.98 83.60
C SER A 323 -15.25 43.38 84.50
N ARG A 324 -16.43 42.75 84.33
CA ARG A 324 -17.60 42.96 85.21
C ARG A 324 -17.41 42.35 86.59
N CYS A 325 -16.69 41.24 86.71
CA CYS A 325 -16.29 40.65 87.98
C CYS A 325 -15.31 41.58 88.71
N LEU A 326 -14.27 42.08 88.04
CA LEU A 326 -13.34 43.06 88.61
C LEU A 326 -14.04 44.37 89.02
N GLU A 327 -14.99 44.87 88.22
CA GLU A 327 -15.86 45.99 88.60
C GLU A 327 -16.73 45.67 89.83
N ALA A 328 -17.26 44.46 89.94
CA ALA A 328 -18.10 44.03 91.06
C ALA A 328 -17.28 43.81 92.33
N GLU A 329 -16.10 43.22 92.22
CA GLU A 329 -15.11 43.09 93.29
C GLU A 329 -14.69 44.47 93.79
N HIS A 330 -14.34 45.40 92.90
CA HIS A 330 -13.98 46.76 93.32
C HIS A 330 -15.17 47.53 93.92
N ARG A 331 -16.41 47.31 93.46
CA ARG A 331 -17.62 47.82 94.14
C ARG A 331 -17.81 47.19 95.53
N VAL A 332 -17.49 45.90 95.71
CA VAL A 332 -17.53 45.23 97.02
C VAL A 332 -16.41 45.74 97.93
N GLU A 333 -15.20 46.00 97.43
CA GLU A 333 -14.13 46.67 98.16
C GLU A 333 -14.57 48.06 98.62
N GLN A 334 -15.08 48.89 97.71
CA GLN A 334 -15.63 50.23 98.00
C GLN A 334 -16.70 50.15 99.09
N LEU A 335 -17.75 49.34 98.91
CA LEU A 335 -18.81 49.15 99.90
C LEU A 335 -18.30 48.58 101.23
N SER A 336 -17.26 47.74 101.23
CA SER A 336 -16.62 47.24 102.47
C SER A 336 -15.83 48.33 103.18
N SER A 337 -15.21 49.25 102.44
CA SER A 337 -14.50 50.42 103.00
C SER A 337 -15.49 51.47 103.52
N GLU A 338 -16.61 51.67 102.85
CA GLU A 338 -17.71 52.52 103.32
C GLU A 338 -18.37 51.92 104.56
N LEU A 339 -18.60 50.60 104.59
CA LEU A 339 -19.08 49.89 105.77
C LEU A 339 -18.06 49.95 106.93
N GLY A 340 -16.76 49.87 106.64
CA GLY A 340 -15.69 50.11 107.62
C GLY A 340 -15.74 51.53 108.19
N ALA A 341 -15.86 52.54 107.32
CA ALA A 341 -15.99 53.94 107.71
C ALA A 341 -17.33 54.26 108.40
N ALA A 342 -18.40 53.50 108.13
CA ALA A 342 -19.69 53.64 108.80
C ALA A 342 -19.71 52.94 110.16
N THR A 343 -19.07 51.77 110.28
CA THR A 343 -18.93 51.04 111.55
C THR A 343 -17.96 51.74 112.51
N SER A 344 -16.87 52.34 112.02
CA SER A 344 -16.02 53.20 112.86
C SER A 344 -16.81 54.39 113.42
N ARG A 345 -17.50 55.16 112.55
CA ARG A 345 -18.40 56.26 112.95
C ARG A 345 -19.52 55.81 113.90
N ALA A 346 -20.04 54.59 113.74
CA ALA A 346 -21.01 54.02 114.68
C ALA A 346 -20.37 53.71 116.05
N THR A 347 -19.16 53.14 116.10
CA THR A 347 -18.44 52.90 117.36
C THR A 347 -18.00 54.19 118.06
N GLU A 348 -17.67 55.24 117.29
CA GLU A 348 -17.39 56.60 117.79
C GLU A 348 -18.66 57.20 118.41
N ALA A 349 -19.79 57.19 117.69
CA ALA A 349 -21.08 57.65 118.21
C ALA A 349 -21.57 56.83 119.42
N GLU A 350 -21.28 55.52 119.49
CA GLU A 350 -21.53 54.74 120.70
C GLU A 350 -20.59 55.11 121.86
N ALA A 351 -19.33 55.46 121.59
CA ALA A 351 -18.40 55.94 122.62
C ALA A 351 -18.85 57.29 123.19
N GLU A 352 -19.24 58.23 122.33
CA GLU A 352 -19.85 59.50 122.73
C GLU A 352 -21.14 59.27 123.53
N LYS A 353 -22.02 58.36 123.07
CA LYS A 353 -23.25 57.99 123.80
C LYS A 353 -22.95 57.37 125.16
N ARG A 354 -21.91 56.54 125.28
CA ARG A 354 -21.43 55.99 126.57
C ARG A 354 -20.88 57.10 127.47
N GLU A 355 -20.15 58.07 126.93
CA GLU A 355 -19.62 59.20 127.71
C GLU A 355 -20.76 60.12 128.19
N LEU A 356 -21.72 60.45 127.32
CA LEU A 356 -22.92 61.21 127.67
C LEU A 356 -23.77 60.49 128.72
N ALA A 357 -23.91 59.16 128.63
CA ALA A 357 -24.56 58.36 129.66
C ALA A 357 -23.80 58.38 131.00
N GLN A 358 -22.46 58.34 130.99
CA GLN A 358 -21.65 58.51 132.21
C GLN A 358 -21.76 59.92 132.80
N ARG A 359 -21.76 60.97 131.97
CA ARG A 359 -22.00 62.36 132.39
C ARG A 359 -23.39 62.51 133.02
N HIS A 360 -24.43 61.92 132.41
CA HIS A 360 -25.78 61.89 132.98
C HIS A 360 -25.85 61.08 134.29
N SER A 361 -25.15 59.94 134.40
CA SER A 361 -25.09 59.16 135.64
C SER A 361 -24.46 59.97 136.78
N ARG A 362 -23.34 60.65 136.52
CA ARG A 362 -22.67 61.52 137.50
C ARG A 362 -23.56 62.68 137.93
N ALA A 363 -24.25 63.33 136.99
CA ALA A 363 -25.24 64.36 137.30
C ALA A 363 -26.42 63.82 138.14
N HIS A 364 -26.90 62.62 137.86
CA HIS A 364 -27.96 61.98 138.65
C HIS A 364 -27.49 61.60 140.06
N GLU A 365 -26.26 61.13 140.23
CA GLU A 365 -25.65 60.92 141.54
C GLU A 365 -25.50 62.24 142.31
N GLU A 366 -25.13 63.33 141.64
CA GLU A 366 -25.00 64.65 142.27
C GLU A 366 -26.36 65.22 142.67
N VAL A 367 -27.39 65.09 141.84
CA VAL A 367 -28.78 65.34 142.23
C VAL A 367 -29.16 64.48 143.44
N GLY A 368 -28.90 63.18 143.43
CA GLY A 368 -29.19 62.28 144.57
C GLY A 368 -28.40 62.62 145.85
N ARG A 369 -27.20 63.20 145.75
CA ARG A 369 -26.43 63.75 146.89
C ARG A 369 -27.08 65.05 147.41
N MET A 370 -27.60 65.89 146.53
CA MET A 370 -28.29 67.13 146.89
C MET A 370 -29.70 66.87 147.46
N GLU A 371 -30.43 65.88 146.94
CA GLU A 371 -31.69 65.38 147.51
C GLU A 371 -31.47 64.81 148.91
N LYS A 372 -30.42 64.01 149.12
CA LYS A 372 -30.07 63.50 150.46
C LYS A 372 -29.68 64.63 151.42
N ARG A 373 -29.01 65.69 150.94
CA ARG A 373 -28.78 66.91 151.72
C ARG A 373 -30.08 67.66 152.04
N LEU A 374 -31.00 67.78 151.09
CA LEU A 374 -32.32 68.38 151.32
C LEU A 374 -33.16 67.56 152.31
N GLN A 375 -33.13 66.23 152.24
CA GLN A 375 -33.79 65.34 153.20
C GLN A 375 -33.16 65.45 154.59
N ALA A 376 -31.83 65.55 154.70
CA ALA A 376 -31.14 65.81 155.97
C ALA A 376 -31.53 67.19 156.55
N LEU A 377 -31.50 68.26 155.75
CA LEU A 377 -31.92 69.59 156.17
C LEU A 377 -33.42 69.65 156.53
N GLN A 378 -34.29 68.89 155.86
CA GLN A 378 -35.70 68.74 156.25
C GLN A 378 -35.87 67.90 157.52
N ALA A 379 -34.98 66.96 157.81
CA ALA A 379 -34.96 66.23 159.08
C ALA A 379 -34.46 67.12 160.23
N GLU A 380 -33.41 67.93 160.00
CA GLU A 380 -32.95 68.97 160.93
C GLU A 380 -34.01 70.04 161.17
N GLU A 381 -34.74 70.50 160.14
CA GLU A 381 -35.87 71.40 160.30
C GLU A 381 -37.02 70.76 161.07
N LYS A 382 -37.33 69.48 160.84
CA LYS A 382 -38.33 68.75 161.63
C LYS A 382 -37.88 68.57 163.08
N ALA A 383 -36.60 68.33 163.34
CA ALA A 383 -36.01 68.29 164.67
C ALA A 383 -36.11 69.67 165.35
N ARG A 384 -35.63 70.74 164.72
CA ARG A 384 -35.74 72.13 165.22
C ARG A 384 -37.19 72.57 165.44
N ARG A 385 -38.14 72.13 164.60
CA ARG A 385 -39.59 72.37 164.80
C ARG A 385 -40.16 71.51 165.94
N ALA A 386 -39.66 70.30 166.17
CA ALA A 386 -40.02 69.50 167.35
C ALA A 386 -39.46 70.11 168.63
N GLU A 387 -38.20 70.55 168.63
CA GLU A 387 -37.51 71.26 169.72
C GLU A 387 -38.18 72.61 170.01
N LEU A 388 -38.53 73.40 168.99
CA LEU A 388 -39.30 74.63 169.17
C LEU A 388 -40.71 74.35 169.71
N THR A 389 -41.38 73.26 169.31
CA THR A 389 -42.71 72.93 169.83
C THR A 389 -42.70 72.24 171.19
N THR A 390 -41.58 71.64 171.64
CA THR A 390 -41.40 71.23 173.04
C THR A 390 -40.97 72.41 173.91
N ALA A 391 -40.07 73.27 173.43
CA ALA A 391 -39.68 74.51 174.10
C ALA A 391 -40.88 75.44 174.29
N LEU A 392 -41.66 75.72 173.25
CA LEU A 392 -42.89 76.53 173.36
C LEU A 392 -43.96 75.89 174.26
N LYS A 393 -44.01 74.55 174.38
CA LYS A 393 -44.88 73.88 175.36
C LYS A 393 -44.38 74.05 176.79
N GLN A 394 -43.08 73.93 177.02
CA GLN A 394 -42.46 74.16 178.32
C GLN A 394 -42.53 75.64 178.74
N GLU A 395 -42.36 76.57 177.79
CA GLU A 395 -42.54 78.01 177.98
C GLU A 395 -44.01 78.37 178.23
N ALA A 396 -44.96 77.72 177.55
CA ALA A 396 -46.38 77.86 177.83
C ALA A 396 -46.77 77.28 179.20
N GLN A 397 -46.24 76.11 179.59
CA GLN A 397 -46.47 75.54 180.92
C GLN A 397 -45.82 76.39 182.02
N GLY A 398 -44.62 76.91 181.78
CA GLY A 398 -43.94 77.86 182.66
C GLY A 398 -44.70 79.18 182.81
N ARG A 399 -45.26 79.72 181.71
CA ARG A 399 -46.16 80.88 181.77
C ARG A 399 -47.47 80.56 182.49
N VAL A 400 -48.05 79.38 182.32
CA VAL A 400 -49.29 78.99 183.03
C VAL A 400 -49.05 78.81 184.53
N SER A 401 -47.93 78.21 184.96
CA SER A 401 -47.60 78.12 186.38
C SER A 401 -47.24 79.49 186.96
N ALA A 402 -46.43 80.29 186.26
CA ALA A 402 -46.12 81.67 186.67
C ALA A 402 -47.39 82.52 186.79
N LEU A 403 -48.33 82.44 185.83
CA LEU A 403 -49.60 83.14 185.91
C LEU A 403 -50.54 82.60 187.00
N GLN A 404 -50.46 81.32 187.36
CA GLN A 404 -51.24 80.76 188.48
C GLN A 404 -50.70 81.23 189.84
N ASP A 405 -49.38 81.33 190.00
CA ASP A 405 -48.77 81.83 191.22
C ASP A 405 -48.80 83.38 191.28
N GLU A 406 -48.72 84.08 190.14
CA GLU A 406 -49.08 85.50 190.04
C GLU A 406 -50.54 85.70 190.45
N VAL A 407 -51.52 84.96 189.91
CA VAL A 407 -52.94 85.09 190.31
C VAL A 407 -53.13 84.85 191.80
N ARG A 408 -52.52 83.82 192.41
CA ARG A 408 -52.59 83.60 193.87
C ARG A 408 -51.95 84.75 194.66
N SER A 409 -50.82 85.26 194.20
CA SER A 409 -50.16 86.42 194.83
C SER A 409 -51.03 87.68 194.69
N LEU A 410 -51.70 87.86 193.54
CA LEU A 410 -52.58 88.97 193.24
C LEU A 410 -53.91 88.87 193.97
N GLU A 411 -54.43 87.67 194.26
CA GLU A 411 -55.61 87.49 195.12
C GLU A 411 -55.32 87.92 196.56
N LEU A 412 -54.15 87.56 197.11
CA LEU A 412 -53.67 88.05 198.41
C LEU A 412 -53.40 89.56 198.39
N VAL A 413 -52.71 90.06 197.35
CA VAL A 413 -52.36 91.47 197.20
C VAL A 413 -53.57 92.35 196.92
N VAL A 414 -54.62 91.84 196.26
CA VAL A 414 -55.92 92.53 196.07
C VAL A 414 -56.73 92.60 197.37
N ALA A 415 -56.60 91.63 198.27
CA ALA A 415 -57.22 91.73 199.60
C ALA A 415 -56.61 92.89 200.40
N ASP A 416 -55.27 92.97 200.46
CA ASP A 416 -54.57 94.08 201.13
C ASP A 416 -54.75 95.42 200.40
N LEU A 417 -54.69 95.44 199.07
CA LEU A 417 -54.92 96.66 198.29
C LEU A 417 -56.37 97.16 198.36
N ASN A 418 -57.38 96.31 198.56
CA ASN A 418 -58.73 96.82 198.85
C ASN A 418 -58.76 97.60 200.18
N HIS A 419 -57.98 97.17 201.17
CA HIS A 419 -57.88 97.86 202.46
C HIS A 419 -57.03 99.14 202.37
N GLN A 420 -56.03 99.17 201.49
CA GLN A 420 -55.16 100.33 201.26
C GLN A 420 -55.77 101.36 200.28
N LEU A 421 -56.52 100.94 199.26
CA LEU A 421 -57.20 101.84 198.29
C LEU A 421 -58.27 102.71 198.96
N GLN A 422 -58.94 102.21 200.00
CA GLN A 422 -59.84 103.00 200.85
C GLN A 422 -59.14 104.15 201.60
N ARG A 423 -57.80 104.11 201.73
CA ARG A 423 -56.99 105.14 202.37
C ARG A 423 -56.24 106.00 201.35
N ALA A 424 -55.53 105.36 200.41
CA ALA A 424 -54.64 106.02 199.47
C ALA A 424 -55.34 106.68 198.27
N HIS A 425 -56.54 106.26 197.85
CA HIS A 425 -57.27 106.96 196.78
C HIS A 425 -58.27 108.01 197.28
N ARG A 426 -58.02 108.55 198.48
CA ARG A 426 -58.21 109.99 198.72
C ARG A 426 -57.14 110.83 198.01
N GLU A 427 -55.99 110.25 197.67
CA GLU A 427 -54.94 110.86 196.85
C GLU A 427 -55.08 110.42 195.38
N SER A 428 -56.06 111.06 194.75
CA SER A 428 -55.91 111.77 193.49
C SER A 428 -55.17 111.09 192.31
N SER A 429 -55.96 110.43 191.47
CA SER A 429 -56.19 110.87 190.07
C SER A 429 -55.01 111.35 189.20
N ARG A 430 -54.58 110.51 188.25
CA ARG A 430 -54.46 110.78 186.78
C ARG A 430 -53.77 109.59 186.09
N ASN A 431 -54.50 108.81 185.28
CA ASN A 431 -54.70 108.97 183.82
C ASN A 431 -53.50 108.49 182.96
N ALA A 432 -53.67 107.84 181.80
CA ALA A 432 -54.82 107.12 181.21
C ALA A 432 -54.43 106.50 179.85
N ARG A 433 -54.90 105.26 179.54
CA ARG A 433 -55.44 104.74 178.23
C ARG A 433 -54.55 104.91 176.94
N ARG A 434 -54.74 104.22 175.80
CA ARG A 434 -55.95 103.66 175.15
C ARG A 434 -55.61 102.81 173.88
N ASP A 435 -56.38 101.75 173.57
CA ASP A 435 -56.58 100.99 172.27
C ASP A 435 -55.30 100.52 171.49
N GLY A 436 -55.25 99.78 170.34
CA GLY A 436 -56.17 99.03 169.43
C GLY A 436 -55.54 98.87 168.01
N SER A 437 -55.91 97.99 167.04
CA SER A 437 -56.69 96.73 167.00
C SER A 437 -56.72 96.02 165.59
N ALA A 438 -56.37 94.73 165.49
CA ALA A 438 -56.85 93.67 164.53
C ALA A 438 -56.53 93.61 162.97
N PHE A 439 -56.45 92.35 162.48
CA PHE A 439 -57.01 91.72 161.23
C PHE A 439 -56.44 91.83 159.77
N PHE A 440 -56.08 90.64 159.23
CA PHE A 440 -56.46 89.97 157.94
C PHE A 440 -56.11 90.46 156.49
N PHE A 441 -55.39 89.55 155.78
CA PHE A 441 -55.62 88.98 154.42
C PHE A 441 -55.27 89.68 153.07
N SER A 442 -54.61 88.87 152.22
CA SER A 442 -54.69 88.74 150.74
C SER A 442 -53.84 89.59 149.78
N GLY A 443 -53.44 88.94 148.67
CA GLY A 443 -53.43 89.51 147.32
C GLY A 443 -52.17 90.24 146.83
N GLY A 444 -51.23 89.53 146.19
CA GLY A 444 -50.10 90.13 145.47
C GLY A 444 -49.91 89.54 144.07
N LEU A 445 -49.89 90.40 143.04
CA LEU A 445 -49.75 90.02 141.63
C LEU A 445 -48.75 90.95 140.92
N GLY A 446 -47.73 90.37 140.27
CA GLY A 446 -47.15 90.93 139.03
C GLY A 446 -45.83 91.73 139.06
N VAL A 447 -45.06 91.48 137.98
CA VAL A 447 -44.25 92.44 137.17
C VAL A 447 -42.89 92.95 137.71
N GLY A 448 -41.91 93.10 136.79
CA GLY A 448 -40.55 93.64 136.99
C GLY A 448 -39.46 92.57 136.76
N LEU A 449 -38.95 92.26 135.56
CA LEU A 449 -38.52 93.08 134.41
C LEU A 449 -37.30 94.00 134.66
N SER A 450 -36.09 93.42 134.50
CA SER A 450 -34.92 94.04 133.83
C SER A 450 -34.21 95.25 134.49
N PRO A 451 -33.06 95.74 133.96
CA PRO A 451 -32.12 95.16 132.97
C PRO A 451 -30.62 95.18 133.43
N ALA A 452 -29.71 94.82 132.50
CA ALA A 452 -28.39 95.47 132.29
C ALA A 452 -27.27 95.25 133.36
N LEU A 453 -25.95 95.38 133.05
CA LEU A 453 -25.20 95.57 131.79
C LEU A 453 -23.73 95.15 132.02
N SER A 454 -22.94 95.00 130.93
CA SER A 454 -21.47 95.23 130.86
C SER A 454 -20.50 94.34 131.68
N ASP A 455 -19.26 94.06 131.26
CA ASP A 455 -18.69 93.98 129.91
C ASP A 455 -17.32 93.23 129.89
N ALA A 456 -16.80 93.02 128.68
CA ALA A 456 -15.37 93.07 128.33
C ALA A 456 -14.30 92.16 129.01
N ASN A 457 -13.86 91.16 128.24
CA ASN A 457 -12.56 91.18 127.53
C ASN A 457 -11.22 90.76 128.22
N ILE A 458 -10.84 89.49 127.98
CA ILE A 458 -9.50 89.04 127.51
C ILE A 458 -8.30 89.00 128.52
N PRO A 459 -7.29 88.11 128.33
CA PRO A 459 -6.75 87.30 129.45
C PRO A 459 -5.21 87.45 129.66
N ILE A 460 -4.51 86.32 129.97
CA ILE A 460 -3.05 86.03 129.90
C ILE A 460 -2.33 85.78 131.26
N SER A 461 -1.98 84.49 131.47
CA SER A 461 -0.73 83.93 132.04
C SER A 461 -0.17 84.28 133.44
N SER A 462 -0.37 83.32 134.36
CA SER A 462 0.66 82.39 134.91
C SER A 462 1.74 82.79 135.96
N LEU A 463 2.22 81.73 136.63
CA LEU A 463 3.52 81.50 137.33
C LEU A 463 3.73 81.90 138.81
N ILE A 464 4.18 80.88 139.58
CA ILE A 464 5.14 80.93 140.72
C ILE A 464 4.63 81.58 142.04
N SER A 465 5.06 81.21 143.27
CA SER A 465 5.48 79.94 143.92
C SER A 465 5.91 80.27 145.37
N SER A 466 5.60 79.41 146.36
CA SER A 466 6.35 79.22 147.65
C SER A 466 6.56 80.46 148.59
N ASP A 467 6.82 80.37 149.90
CA ASP A 467 6.98 79.23 150.82
C ASP A 467 6.73 79.60 152.31
N ALA A 468 6.78 78.60 153.20
CA ALA A 468 7.37 78.62 154.56
C ALA A 468 6.92 79.60 155.69
N ALA A 469 6.27 79.00 156.71
CA ALA A 469 6.81 78.84 158.09
C ALA A 469 6.69 79.92 159.23
N SER A 470 5.62 79.75 160.04
CA SER A 470 5.70 79.20 161.44
C SER A 470 5.83 80.09 162.72
N ARG A 471 5.18 79.59 163.81
CA ARG A 471 5.34 79.90 165.27
C ARG A 471 4.85 81.30 165.72
N THR A 472 4.42 81.60 166.96
CA THR A 472 4.44 80.96 168.31
C THR A 472 3.06 81.06 169.02
N ALA A 473 2.58 80.10 169.84
CA ALA A 473 2.64 80.00 171.32
C ALA A 473 2.19 81.26 172.13
N ARG A 474 1.48 81.21 173.28
CA ARG A 474 1.19 80.11 174.24
C ARG A 474 0.05 80.49 175.24
N LEU A 475 -0.45 79.52 176.04
CA LEU A 475 -1.36 79.64 177.22
C LEU A 475 -2.82 80.06 176.90
N GLU A 476 -3.90 79.59 177.54
CA GLU A 476 -4.18 78.51 178.52
C GLU A 476 -5.51 77.82 178.07
N GLY A 477 -5.70 76.50 178.17
CA GLY A 477 -6.21 75.82 179.37
C GLY A 477 -7.48 75.02 179.00
N THR A 478 -7.63 73.77 179.49
CA THR A 478 -8.83 72.91 179.35
C THR A 478 -9.46 72.72 177.95
N ARG A 479 -8.68 72.32 176.93
CA ARG A 479 -9.20 71.83 175.61
C ARG A 479 -8.51 70.57 175.05
N ALA A 480 -7.64 69.92 175.82
CA ALA A 480 -6.65 68.97 175.29
C ALA A 480 -7.17 67.54 174.93
N MET A 481 -8.42 67.19 175.25
CA MET A 481 -8.96 65.85 174.99
C MET A 481 -9.64 65.75 173.60
N ASP A 482 -10.37 66.78 173.19
CA ASP A 482 -11.15 66.76 171.94
C ASP A 482 -10.26 66.77 170.69
N GLU A 483 -9.12 67.47 170.72
CA GLU A 483 -8.18 67.53 169.59
C GLU A 483 -7.52 66.18 169.29
N LEU A 484 -7.40 65.27 170.26
CA LEU A 484 -6.85 63.93 170.04
C LEU A 484 -7.86 63.00 169.35
N ALA A 485 -9.15 63.11 169.70
CA ALA A 485 -10.22 62.38 169.03
C ALA A 485 -10.29 62.77 167.54
N VAL A 486 -10.32 64.08 167.24
CA VAL A 486 -10.36 64.61 165.86
C VAL A 486 -9.17 64.15 165.01
N ARG A 487 -7.97 63.97 165.60
CA ARG A 487 -6.80 63.46 164.89
C ARG A 487 -6.91 61.97 164.57
N LEU A 488 -7.42 61.14 165.49
CA LEU A 488 -7.65 59.72 165.22
C LEU A 488 -8.66 59.54 164.08
N ASP A 489 -9.77 60.27 164.16
CA ASP A 489 -10.83 60.39 163.15
C ASP A 489 -10.28 60.74 161.75
N SER A 490 -9.27 61.61 161.67
CA SER A 490 -8.64 61.98 160.40
C SER A 490 -7.78 60.85 159.82
N ALA A 491 -6.99 60.16 160.65
CA ALA A 491 -6.10 59.09 160.22
C ALA A 491 -6.86 57.84 159.75
N GLU A 492 -7.98 57.50 160.38
CA GLU A 492 -8.83 56.39 159.94
C GLU A 492 -9.50 56.69 158.59
N ARG A 493 -9.97 57.93 158.38
CA ARG A 493 -10.50 58.37 157.08
C ARG A 493 -9.44 58.31 155.99
N GLU A 494 -8.22 58.74 156.26
CA GLU A 494 -7.10 58.63 155.31
C GLU A 494 -6.81 57.17 154.96
N ARG A 495 -6.68 56.28 155.97
CA ARG A 495 -6.47 54.84 155.75
C ARG A 495 -7.55 54.22 154.88
N ASP A 496 -8.82 54.51 155.16
CA ASP A 496 -9.95 53.94 154.42
C ASP A 496 -10.07 54.51 152.99
N THR A 497 -9.65 55.76 152.74
CA THR A 497 -9.52 56.25 151.35
C THR A 497 -8.35 55.62 150.60
N ALA A 498 -7.23 55.35 151.28
CA ALA A 498 -6.09 54.63 150.70
C ALA A 498 -6.47 53.17 150.37
N GLU A 499 -7.24 52.49 151.24
CA GLU A 499 -7.69 51.13 150.96
C GLU A 499 -8.73 51.07 149.84
N LYS A 500 -9.66 52.04 149.77
CA LYS A 500 -10.59 52.18 148.63
C LYS A 500 -9.83 52.35 147.31
N LYS A 501 -8.86 53.27 147.26
CA LYS A 501 -7.96 53.45 146.10
C LYS A 501 -7.20 52.17 145.74
N ARG A 502 -6.71 51.42 146.73
CA ARG A 502 -6.03 50.13 146.50
C ARG A 502 -6.97 49.07 145.89
N ARG A 503 -8.20 48.97 146.37
CA ARG A 503 -9.22 48.04 145.83
C ARG A 503 -9.66 48.44 144.42
N GLU A 504 -9.81 49.74 144.18
CA GLU A 504 -10.16 50.30 142.87
C GLU A 504 -9.04 50.06 141.83
N LEU A 505 -7.78 50.36 142.18
CA LEU A 505 -6.61 50.04 141.33
C LEU A 505 -6.47 48.54 141.07
N ALA A 506 -6.76 47.68 142.06
CA ALA A 506 -6.75 46.23 141.87
C ALA A 506 -7.85 45.73 140.93
N LEU A 507 -9.04 46.34 140.95
CA LEU A 507 -10.11 46.07 139.98
C LEU A 507 -9.75 46.57 138.58
N GLN A 508 -9.16 47.76 138.46
CA GLN A 508 -8.67 48.29 137.17
C GLN A 508 -7.57 47.39 136.57
N LEU A 509 -6.59 46.96 137.37
CA LEU A 509 -5.57 45.99 136.96
C LEU A 509 -6.18 44.66 136.51
N ARG A 510 -7.19 44.15 137.24
CA ARG A 510 -7.89 42.92 136.86
C ARG A 510 -8.61 43.08 135.53
N VAL A 511 -9.42 44.12 135.36
CA VAL A 511 -10.15 44.37 134.10
C VAL A 511 -9.18 44.53 132.93
N ALA A 512 -8.08 45.29 133.10
CA ALA A 512 -7.04 45.41 132.08
C ALA A 512 -6.38 44.06 131.74
N SER A 513 -6.15 43.19 132.73
CA SER A 513 -5.62 41.85 132.47
C SER A 513 -6.61 40.94 131.75
N GLU A 514 -7.90 41.05 132.05
CA GLU A 514 -8.97 40.28 131.39
C GLU A 514 -9.22 40.78 129.96
N THR A 515 -9.17 42.08 129.69
CA THR A 515 -9.23 42.63 128.32
C THR A 515 -8.00 42.26 127.50
N HIS A 516 -6.79 42.37 128.05
CA HIS A 516 -5.57 41.95 127.34
C HIS A 516 -5.53 40.43 127.07
N ALA A 517 -6.14 39.61 127.92
CA ALA A 517 -6.32 38.18 127.64
C ALA A 517 -7.29 37.94 126.48
N GLN A 518 -8.41 38.67 126.42
CA GLN A 518 -9.36 38.61 125.31
C GLN A 518 -8.77 39.12 123.99
N GLU A 519 -8.01 40.22 124.02
CA GLU A 519 -7.28 40.76 122.87
C GLU A 519 -6.27 39.74 122.33
N ARG A 520 -5.46 39.13 123.20
CA ARG A 520 -4.52 38.07 122.81
C ARG A 520 -5.21 36.86 122.21
N ALA A 521 -6.33 36.41 122.77
CA ALA A 521 -7.13 35.32 122.22
C ALA A 521 -7.72 35.68 120.84
N ALA A 522 -8.23 36.90 120.67
CA ALA A 522 -8.77 37.38 119.40
C ALA A 522 -7.68 37.56 118.33
N LEU A 523 -6.48 38.00 118.70
CA LEU A 523 -5.32 38.08 117.81
C LEU A 523 -4.84 36.68 117.41
N SER A 524 -4.69 35.74 118.35
CA SER A 524 -4.35 34.34 118.07
C SER A 524 -5.35 33.68 117.12
N ALA A 525 -6.66 33.91 117.31
CA ALA A 525 -7.70 33.39 116.42
C ALA A 525 -7.65 34.01 115.00
N ARG A 526 -7.23 35.28 114.87
CA ARG A 526 -6.98 35.93 113.58
C ARG A 526 -5.71 35.38 112.92
N GLU A 527 -4.64 35.20 113.67
CA GLU A 527 -3.37 34.61 113.21
C GLU A 527 -3.56 33.18 112.71
N GLU A 528 -4.33 32.35 113.43
CA GLU A 528 -4.73 31.03 112.98
C GLU A 528 -5.57 31.09 111.69
N LYS A 529 -6.55 32.01 111.60
CA LYS A 529 -7.38 32.15 110.39
C LYS A 529 -6.53 32.55 109.18
N LEU A 530 -5.64 33.53 109.34
CA LEU A 530 -4.71 33.97 108.30
C LEU A 530 -3.75 32.84 107.91
N SER A 531 -3.19 32.11 108.88
CA SER A 531 -2.32 30.94 108.62
C SER A 531 -3.03 29.85 107.81
N ARG A 532 -4.32 29.61 108.07
CA ARG A 532 -5.15 28.66 107.29
C ARG A 532 -5.49 29.21 105.90
N GLN A 533 -5.58 30.52 105.71
CA GLN A 533 -5.77 31.14 104.38
C GLN A 533 -4.48 31.11 103.56
N VAL A 534 -3.33 31.43 104.17
CA VAL A 534 -2.00 31.33 103.53
C VAL A 534 -1.75 29.90 103.05
N ARG A 535 -1.96 28.89 103.88
CA ARG A 535 -1.77 27.47 103.47
C ARG A 535 -2.63 27.05 102.29
N ARG A 536 -3.88 27.53 102.19
CA ARG A 536 -4.73 27.26 101.01
C ARG A 536 -4.19 27.92 99.76
N LEU A 537 -3.74 29.19 99.85
CA LEU A 537 -3.12 29.88 98.74
C LEU A 537 -1.77 29.26 98.34
N GLU A 538 -1.02 28.70 99.30
CA GLU A 538 0.19 27.90 99.03
C GLU A 538 -0.17 26.60 98.28
N GLU A 539 -1.15 25.83 98.77
CA GLU A 539 -1.68 24.61 98.13
C GLU A 539 -2.19 24.88 96.70
N GLU A 540 -3.00 25.94 96.52
CA GLU A 540 -3.48 26.41 95.22
C GLU A 540 -2.33 26.88 94.31
N SER A 541 -1.33 27.58 94.84
CA SER A 541 -0.15 27.98 94.04
C SER A 541 0.65 26.76 93.55
N VAL A 542 0.68 25.67 94.33
CA VAL A 542 1.34 24.42 93.95
C VAL A 542 0.55 23.67 92.88
N THR A 543 -0.79 23.61 92.97
CA THR A 543 -1.60 22.98 91.91
C THR A 543 -1.54 23.79 90.61
N TRP A 544 -1.59 25.13 90.66
CA TRP A 544 -1.38 25.98 89.48
C TRP A 544 0.02 25.84 88.87
N GLN A 545 1.07 25.67 89.70
CA GLN A 545 2.43 25.37 89.20
C GLN A 545 2.53 23.98 88.54
N GLN A 546 1.84 22.98 89.08
CA GLN A 546 1.80 21.63 88.48
C GLN A 546 1.04 21.65 87.16
N GLU A 547 -0.13 22.28 87.10
CA GLU A 547 -0.92 22.40 85.87
C GLU A 547 -0.19 23.23 84.81
N ARG A 548 0.48 24.33 85.19
CA ARG A 548 1.34 25.08 84.26
C ARG A 548 2.48 24.21 83.70
N LYS A 549 3.10 23.35 84.51
CA LYS A 549 4.12 22.39 84.03
C LYS A 549 3.50 21.36 83.08
N ARG A 550 2.30 20.84 83.37
CA ARG A 550 1.57 19.90 82.51
C ARG A 550 1.25 20.53 81.15
N LEU A 551 0.71 21.74 81.14
CA LEU A 551 0.37 22.48 79.92
C LEU A 551 1.61 22.85 79.10
N LEU A 552 2.73 23.20 79.74
CA LEU A 552 4.01 23.42 79.04
C LEU A 552 4.52 22.14 78.37
N GLY A 553 4.43 20.98 79.03
CA GLY A 553 4.77 19.69 78.43
C GLY A 553 3.89 19.35 77.23
N VAL A 554 2.56 19.51 77.36
CA VAL A 554 1.61 19.31 76.24
C VAL A 554 1.90 20.27 75.08
N ASN A 555 2.29 21.52 75.36
CA ASN A 555 2.67 22.46 74.29
C ASN A 555 3.96 22.03 73.58
N GLN A 556 4.98 21.54 74.32
CA GLN A 556 6.20 20.99 73.72
C GLN A 556 5.93 19.74 72.87
N ASP A 557 5.06 18.84 73.33
CA ASP A 557 4.62 17.67 72.54
C ASP A 557 3.89 18.09 71.25
N LEU A 558 3.10 19.16 71.28
CA LEU A 558 2.41 19.70 70.10
C LEU A 558 3.38 20.42 69.15
N GLU A 559 4.33 21.20 69.67
CA GLU A 559 5.40 21.83 68.88
C GLU A 559 6.24 20.76 68.15
N LEU A 560 6.63 19.69 68.84
CA LEU A 560 7.35 18.56 68.24
C LEU A 560 6.53 17.87 67.14
N ARG A 561 5.23 17.65 67.35
CA ARG A 561 4.33 17.05 66.34
C ARG A 561 4.14 17.96 65.12
N VAL A 562 4.07 19.29 65.32
CA VAL A 562 4.00 20.26 64.21
C VAL A 562 5.31 20.23 63.40
N VAL A 563 6.47 20.16 64.06
CA VAL A 563 7.75 20.00 63.38
C VAL A 563 7.81 18.68 62.60
N GLN A 564 7.42 17.56 63.21
CA GLN A 564 7.36 16.24 62.55
C GLN A 564 6.45 16.26 61.32
N ALA A 565 5.20 16.71 61.46
CA ALA A 565 4.26 16.81 60.34
C ALA A 565 4.74 17.77 59.24
N SER A 566 5.45 18.85 59.58
CA SER A 566 6.06 19.75 58.60
C SER A 566 7.22 19.10 57.82
N ALA A 567 8.01 18.26 58.49
CA ALA A 567 9.09 17.50 57.87
C ALA A 567 8.52 16.40 56.95
N GLU A 568 7.52 15.64 57.40
CA GLU A 568 6.79 14.65 56.61
C GLU A 568 6.16 15.30 55.36
N LEU A 569 5.46 16.42 55.52
CA LEU A 569 4.89 17.19 54.40
C LEU A 569 5.97 17.66 53.42
N SER A 570 7.17 18.04 53.90
CA SER A 570 8.28 18.44 53.03
C SER A 570 8.88 17.25 52.26
N ALA A 571 8.96 16.08 52.90
CA ALA A 571 9.44 14.85 52.27
C ALA A 571 8.47 14.34 51.19
N ILE A 572 7.16 14.32 51.49
CA ILE A 572 6.12 13.94 50.53
C ILE A 572 6.08 14.92 49.34
N LYS A 573 6.24 16.23 49.59
CA LYS A 573 6.36 17.23 48.50
C LYS A 573 7.60 17.01 47.64
N TYR A 574 8.74 16.65 48.23
CA TYR A 574 9.95 16.32 47.48
C TYR A 574 9.75 15.04 46.64
N GLN A 575 9.17 13.99 47.22
CA GLN A 575 8.83 12.75 46.52
C GLN A 575 7.91 13.01 45.31
N HIS A 576 6.80 13.72 45.49
CA HIS A 576 5.90 14.06 44.37
C HIS A 576 6.54 14.97 43.30
N MET A 577 7.50 15.83 43.67
CA MET A 577 8.26 16.60 42.67
C MET A 577 9.23 15.71 41.86
N GLU A 578 9.90 14.75 42.50
CA GLU A 578 10.74 13.78 41.79
C GLU A 578 9.90 12.81 40.94
N GLU A 579 8.76 12.32 41.43
CA GLU A 579 7.81 11.52 40.65
C GLU A 579 7.30 12.29 39.42
N ALA A 580 6.94 13.57 39.59
CA ALA A 580 6.54 14.43 38.49
C ALA A 580 7.69 14.72 37.51
N ARG A 581 8.94 14.84 37.99
CA ARG A 581 10.13 15.01 37.16
C ARG A 581 10.42 13.75 36.34
N MET A 582 10.52 12.59 36.99
CA MET A 582 10.75 11.30 36.33
C MET A 582 9.64 10.99 35.32
N SER A 583 8.37 11.16 35.71
CA SER A 583 7.24 10.93 34.81
C SER A 583 7.18 11.95 33.65
N ARG A 584 7.75 13.14 33.81
CA ARG A 584 7.96 14.07 32.69
C ARG A 584 9.08 13.60 31.78
N GLU A 585 10.23 13.20 32.33
CA GLU A 585 11.37 12.68 31.56
C GLU A 585 10.99 11.41 30.77
N GLU A 586 10.13 10.54 31.31
CA GLU A 586 9.51 9.41 30.59
C GLU A 586 8.61 9.86 29.43
N ARG A 587 7.81 10.93 29.62
CA ARG A 587 6.98 11.50 28.54
C ARG A 587 7.83 12.17 27.46
N ASP A 588 8.85 12.93 27.84
CA ASP A 588 9.75 13.60 26.90
C ASP A 588 10.60 12.55 26.13
N ALA A 589 10.99 11.44 26.76
CA ALA A 589 11.65 10.29 26.11
C ALA A 589 10.72 9.51 25.15
N THR A 590 9.46 9.27 25.53
CA THR A 590 8.49 8.60 24.64
C THR A 590 8.08 9.50 23.47
N VAL A 591 7.91 10.81 23.68
CA VAL A 591 7.68 11.79 22.62
C VAL A 591 8.85 11.84 21.64
N THR A 592 10.10 11.87 22.11
CA THR A 592 11.27 11.86 21.21
C THR A 592 11.44 10.53 20.48
N SER A 593 11.15 9.39 21.10
CA SER A 593 11.09 8.09 20.43
C SER A 593 10.03 8.04 19.32
N LEU A 594 8.82 8.56 19.58
CA LEU A 594 7.75 8.63 18.58
C LEU A 594 8.07 9.62 17.46
N GLN A 595 8.76 10.72 17.77
CA GLN A 595 9.25 11.66 16.75
C GLN A 595 10.31 11.04 15.84
N SER A 596 11.22 10.21 16.38
CA SER A 596 12.15 9.42 15.54
C SER A 596 11.39 8.48 14.64
N GLN A 597 10.54 7.62 15.19
CA GLN A 597 9.74 6.64 14.42
C GLN A 597 8.90 7.30 13.32
N LEU A 598 8.36 8.50 13.57
CA LEU A 598 7.59 9.27 12.60
C LEU A 598 8.48 9.94 11.53
N ALA A 599 9.72 10.31 11.85
CA ALA A 599 10.71 10.74 10.87
C ALA A 599 11.19 9.56 10.00
N ASP A 600 11.52 8.43 10.62
CA ASP A 600 11.93 7.19 9.96
C ASP A 600 10.84 6.72 8.98
N ALA A 601 9.58 6.65 9.44
CA ALA A 601 8.43 6.30 8.61
C ALA A 601 8.18 7.27 7.45
N ARG A 602 8.48 8.57 7.62
CA ARG A 602 8.45 9.54 6.51
C ARG A 602 9.56 9.26 5.50
N THR A 603 10.79 9.01 5.94
CA THR A 603 11.88 8.69 4.99
C THR A 603 11.62 7.41 4.20
N LEU A 604 10.99 6.39 4.81
CA LEU A 604 10.57 5.18 4.12
C LEU A 604 9.40 5.43 3.14
N HIS A 605 8.44 6.27 3.52
CA HIS A 605 7.37 6.71 2.62
C HIS A 605 7.93 7.46 1.41
N ASP A 606 8.85 8.40 1.63
CA ASP A 606 9.41 9.24 0.57
C ASP A 606 10.34 8.41 -0.35
N GLN A 607 11.07 7.43 0.21
CA GLN A 607 11.79 6.41 -0.58
C GLN A 607 10.83 5.59 -1.46
N SER A 608 9.81 4.95 -0.88
CA SER A 608 8.84 4.16 -1.67
C SER A 608 8.05 4.98 -2.69
N SER A 609 7.79 6.28 -2.40
CA SER A 609 7.22 7.21 -3.37
C SER A 609 8.18 7.48 -4.54
N SER A 610 9.48 7.64 -4.27
CA SER A 610 10.50 7.81 -5.33
C SER A 610 10.69 6.55 -6.17
N GLU A 611 10.66 5.36 -5.56
CA GLU A 611 10.70 4.06 -6.26
C GLU A 611 9.46 3.88 -7.16
N LEU A 612 8.27 4.23 -6.68
CA LEU A 612 7.04 4.19 -7.48
C LEU A 612 7.09 5.21 -8.64
N GLU A 613 7.65 6.40 -8.43
CA GLU A 613 7.89 7.36 -9.51
C GLU A 613 8.89 6.84 -10.56
N GLU A 614 9.97 6.17 -10.15
CA GLU A 614 10.94 5.57 -11.07
C GLU A 614 10.34 4.39 -11.85
N LEU A 615 9.55 3.54 -11.19
CA LEU A 615 8.81 2.46 -11.86
C LEU A 615 7.78 2.99 -12.87
N LEU A 616 7.08 4.08 -12.55
CA LEU A 616 6.16 4.74 -13.48
C LEU A 616 6.92 5.34 -14.67
N LYS A 617 8.04 6.03 -14.45
CA LYS A 617 8.90 6.56 -15.54
C LYS A 617 9.43 5.43 -16.44
N ALA A 618 9.86 4.30 -15.85
CA ALA A 618 10.29 3.12 -16.60
C ALA A 618 9.14 2.48 -17.39
N GLN A 619 7.92 2.45 -16.85
CA GLN A 619 6.72 1.98 -17.55
C GLN A 619 6.33 2.91 -18.71
N GLU A 620 6.41 4.23 -18.53
CA GLU A 620 6.18 5.21 -19.60
C GLU A 620 7.24 5.11 -20.71
N GLU A 621 8.51 4.93 -20.35
CA GLU A 621 9.60 4.66 -21.28
C GLU A 621 9.35 3.39 -22.09
N MET A 622 9.08 2.25 -21.44
CA MET A 622 8.77 0.99 -22.13
C MET A 622 7.53 1.13 -23.02
N GLY A 623 6.49 1.81 -22.54
CA GLY A 623 5.31 2.16 -23.34
C GLY A 623 5.64 3.08 -24.52
N SER A 624 6.67 3.93 -24.44
CA SER A 624 7.15 4.73 -25.58
C SER A 624 7.95 3.88 -26.59
N ARG A 625 8.79 2.94 -26.10
CA ARG A 625 9.56 2.00 -26.92
C ARG A 625 8.63 1.09 -27.73
N TYR A 626 7.65 0.44 -27.08
CA TYR A 626 6.64 -0.35 -27.81
C TYR A 626 5.82 0.48 -28.81
N ARG A 627 5.53 1.76 -28.54
CA ARG A 627 4.85 2.65 -29.51
C ARG A 627 5.74 3.04 -30.70
N THR A 628 7.06 3.09 -30.55
CA THR A 628 8.00 3.33 -31.65
C THR A 628 8.33 2.06 -32.43
N GLU A 629 8.43 0.91 -31.76
CA GLU A 629 8.55 -0.40 -32.39
C GLU A 629 7.31 -0.75 -33.21
N ALA A 630 6.10 -0.56 -32.67
CA ALA A 630 4.86 -0.78 -33.40
C ALA A 630 4.74 0.13 -34.64
N LYS A 631 5.20 1.38 -34.57
CA LYS A 631 5.32 2.26 -35.75
C LYS A 631 6.32 1.72 -36.77
N SER A 632 7.53 1.34 -36.33
CA SER A 632 8.55 0.75 -37.20
C SER A 632 8.11 -0.57 -37.85
N ILE A 633 7.28 -1.36 -37.17
CA ILE A 633 6.67 -2.59 -37.72
C ILE A 633 5.58 -2.21 -38.74
N ALA A 634 4.72 -1.24 -38.43
CA ALA A 634 3.71 -0.75 -39.37
C ALA A 634 4.34 -0.17 -40.64
N GLU A 635 5.35 0.71 -40.52
CA GLU A 635 6.12 1.30 -41.62
C GLU A 635 6.77 0.21 -42.49
N ARG A 636 7.43 -0.79 -41.88
CA ARG A 636 8.00 -1.93 -42.62
C ARG A 636 6.94 -2.78 -43.31
N SER A 637 5.78 -3.00 -42.67
CA SER A 637 4.67 -3.73 -43.27
C SER A 637 4.02 -2.97 -44.43
N GLU A 638 3.97 -1.63 -44.37
CA GLU A 638 3.48 -0.80 -45.46
C GLU A 638 4.43 -0.84 -46.65
N VAL A 639 5.74 -0.72 -46.42
CA VAL A 639 6.76 -0.89 -47.47
C VAL A 639 6.63 -2.26 -48.15
N LEU A 640 6.54 -3.35 -47.37
CA LEU A 640 6.35 -4.69 -47.92
C LEU A 640 5.05 -4.82 -48.73
N VAL A 641 3.95 -4.21 -48.28
CA VAL A 641 2.68 -4.16 -49.04
C VAL A 641 2.80 -3.32 -50.31
N GLN A 642 3.60 -2.24 -50.32
CA GLN A 642 3.89 -1.47 -51.54
C GLN A 642 4.76 -2.27 -52.52
N GLU A 643 5.78 -3.00 -52.03
CA GLU A 643 6.61 -3.90 -52.84
C GLU A 643 5.81 -5.04 -53.47
N LEU A 644 4.99 -5.74 -52.68
CA LEU A 644 4.10 -6.81 -53.17
C LEU A 644 3.05 -6.31 -54.16
N ARG A 645 2.54 -5.07 -54.01
CA ARG A 645 1.68 -4.43 -55.01
C ARG A 645 2.44 -4.18 -56.32
N ALA A 646 3.63 -3.61 -56.24
CA ALA A 646 4.47 -3.35 -57.42
C ALA A 646 4.90 -4.66 -58.13
N GLU A 647 5.12 -5.75 -57.39
CA GLU A 647 5.36 -7.08 -57.96
C GLU A 647 4.08 -7.65 -58.61
N SER A 648 2.93 -7.55 -57.95
CA SER A 648 1.64 -7.97 -58.53
C SER A 648 1.31 -7.19 -59.82
N GLU A 649 1.64 -5.90 -59.88
CA GLU A 649 1.50 -5.08 -61.10
C GLU A 649 2.46 -5.55 -62.20
N ARG A 650 3.73 -5.80 -61.88
CA ARG A 650 4.71 -6.36 -62.84
C ARG A 650 4.28 -7.73 -63.37
N LEU A 651 3.78 -8.62 -62.52
CA LEU A 651 3.24 -9.93 -62.91
C LEU A 651 1.97 -9.79 -63.76
N THR A 652 1.11 -8.81 -63.46
CA THR A 652 -0.08 -8.51 -64.27
C THR A 652 0.30 -8.02 -65.67
N ILE A 653 1.26 -7.10 -65.77
CA ILE A 653 1.84 -6.64 -67.05
C ILE A 653 2.45 -7.82 -67.80
N ARG A 654 3.25 -8.66 -67.12
CA ARG A 654 3.89 -9.83 -67.73
C ARG A 654 2.88 -10.86 -68.23
N ASN A 655 1.78 -11.06 -67.50
CA ASN A 655 0.68 -11.92 -67.96
C ASN A 655 -0.05 -11.33 -69.17
N ALA A 656 -0.19 -9.99 -69.27
CA ALA A 656 -0.71 -9.33 -70.46
C ALA A 656 0.24 -9.44 -71.67
N GLU A 657 1.56 -9.33 -71.46
CA GLU A 657 2.58 -9.62 -72.49
C GLU A 657 2.50 -11.07 -72.98
N LEU A 658 2.45 -12.04 -72.06
CA LEU A 658 2.34 -13.46 -72.43
C LEU A 658 1.00 -13.77 -73.12
N THR A 659 -0.11 -13.15 -72.70
CA THR A 659 -1.42 -13.29 -73.35
C THR A 659 -1.44 -12.72 -74.76
N THR A 660 -0.77 -11.57 -74.99
CA THR A 660 -0.67 -10.96 -76.32
C THR A 660 0.34 -11.69 -77.23
N GLN A 661 1.41 -12.25 -76.67
CA GLN A 661 2.31 -13.16 -77.41
C GLN A 661 1.59 -14.47 -77.80
N LEU A 662 0.77 -15.02 -76.90
CA LEU A 662 -0.02 -16.23 -77.14
C LEU A 662 -1.10 -15.99 -78.21
N SER A 663 -1.86 -14.90 -78.13
CA SER A 663 -2.85 -14.56 -79.16
C SER A 663 -2.19 -14.27 -80.51
N GLY A 664 -1.02 -13.60 -80.52
CA GLY A 664 -0.18 -13.41 -81.71
C GLY A 664 0.44 -14.71 -82.25
N ALA A 665 0.65 -15.73 -81.42
CA ALA A 665 1.05 -17.07 -81.85
C ALA A 665 -0.13 -17.83 -82.46
N ILE A 666 -1.31 -17.81 -81.81
CA ILE A 666 -2.55 -18.41 -82.31
C ILE A 666 -2.94 -17.80 -83.66
N ALA A 667 -2.82 -16.48 -83.82
CA ALA A 667 -3.07 -15.79 -85.09
C ALA A 667 -2.13 -16.27 -86.20
N ARG A 668 -0.83 -16.45 -85.92
CA ARG A 668 0.15 -17.01 -86.87
C ARG A 668 -0.13 -18.47 -87.21
N VAL A 669 -0.51 -19.30 -86.23
CA VAL A 669 -0.95 -20.69 -86.47
C VAL A 669 -2.21 -20.72 -87.33
N HIS A 670 -3.16 -19.82 -87.11
CA HIS A 670 -4.34 -19.70 -87.97
C HIS A 670 -3.95 -19.30 -89.40
N GLN A 671 -3.09 -18.29 -89.57
CA GLN A 671 -2.57 -17.86 -90.88
C GLN A 671 -1.88 -19.01 -91.63
N LEU A 672 -1.01 -19.76 -90.96
CA LEU A 672 -0.37 -20.95 -91.51
C LEU A 672 -1.40 -22.03 -91.88
N SER A 673 -2.39 -22.29 -91.02
CA SER A 673 -3.46 -23.26 -91.35
C SER A 673 -4.33 -22.83 -92.54
N THR A 674 -4.45 -21.52 -92.82
CA THR A 674 -5.12 -21.03 -94.02
C THR A 674 -4.24 -21.15 -95.26
N SER A 675 -2.93 -20.86 -95.20
CA SER A 675 -2.03 -21.10 -96.34
C SER A 675 -1.88 -22.60 -96.64
N GLU A 676 -1.79 -23.46 -95.62
CA GLU A 676 -1.81 -24.93 -95.78
C GLU A 676 -3.08 -25.42 -96.46
N ARG A 677 -4.26 -24.86 -96.12
CA ARG A 677 -5.53 -25.19 -96.80
C ARG A 677 -5.56 -24.69 -98.24
N GLU A 678 -5.03 -23.51 -98.53
CA GLU A 678 -4.89 -23.03 -99.90
C GLU A 678 -3.91 -23.86 -100.72
N GLU A 679 -2.78 -24.28 -100.14
CA GLU A 679 -1.80 -25.16 -100.77
C GLU A 679 -2.35 -26.56 -100.99
N ALA A 680 -3.11 -27.12 -100.04
CA ALA A 680 -3.86 -28.35 -100.23
C ALA A 680 -4.92 -28.22 -101.34
N ALA A 681 -5.60 -27.07 -101.45
CA ALA A 681 -6.54 -26.82 -102.55
C ALA A 681 -5.83 -26.69 -103.91
N LYS A 682 -4.66 -26.03 -103.96
CA LYS A 682 -3.78 -25.96 -105.15
C LYS A 682 -3.26 -27.36 -105.53
N ALA A 683 -2.90 -28.20 -104.56
CA ALA A 683 -2.49 -29.59 -104.79
C ALA A 683 -3.64 -30.46 -105.32
N LEU A 684 -4.86 -30.29 -104.80
CA LEU A 684 -6.05 -31.01 -105.28
C LEU A 684 -6.45 -30.60 -106.71
N THR A 685 -6.35 -29.32 -107.08
CA THR A 685 -6.62 -28.89 -108.46
C THR A 685 -5.54 -29.38 -109.44
N LEU A 686 -4.27 -29.36 -109.06
CA LEU A 686 -3.19 -29.99 -109.83
C LEU A 686 -3.38 -31.51 -109.96
N GLN A 687 -3.83 -32.20 -108.91
CA GLN A 687 -4.14 -33.63 -108.96
C GLN A 687 -5.35 -33.93 -109.87
N ALA A 688 -6.35 -33.06 -109.90
CA ALA A 688 -7.48 -33.17 -110.83
C ALA A 688 -7.06 -32.94 -112.29
N GLN A 689 -6.20 -31.94 -112.56
CA GLN A 689 -5.59 -31.75 -113.87
C GLN A 689 -4.78 -32.98 -114.31
N LEU A 690 -3.96 -33.56 -113.43
CA LEU A 690 -3.24 -34.80 -113.70
C LEU A 690 -4.17 -35.97 -114.04
N LYS A 691 -5.29 -36.13 -113.34
CA LYS A 691 -6.31 -37.15 -113.65
C LYS A 691 -6.97 -36.90 -115.02
N ASN A 692 -7.26 -35.65 -115.37
CA ASN A 692 -7.80 -35.31 -116.69
C ASN A 692 -6.79 -35.67 -117.80
N MET A 693 -5.54 -35.22 -117.70
CA MET A 693 -4.46 -35.57 -118.62
C MET A 693 -4.24 -37.10 -118.74
N GLN A 694 -4.36 -37.85 -117.64
CA GLN A 694 -4.33 -39.31 -117.65
C GLN A 694 -5.54 -39.92 -118.36
N SER A 695 -6.74 -39.37 -118.19
CA SER A 695 -7.95 -39.83 -118.86
C SER A 695 -7.94 -39.52 -120.36
N GLU A 696 -7.43 -38.35 -120.77
CA GLU A 696 -7.20 -37.96 -122.16
C GLU A 696 -6.17 -38.87 -122.83
N ARG A 697 -5.03 -39.11 -122.16
CA ARG A 697 -4.05 -40.12 -122.61
C ARG A 697 -4.68 -41.51 -122.74
N GLY A 698 -5.57 -41.89 -121.82
CA GLY A 698 -6.34 -43.13 -121.89
C GLY A 698 -7.28 -43.20 -123.10
N GLN A 699 -7.99 -42.11 -123.41
CA GLN A 699 -8.83 -41.99 -124.60
C GLN A 699 -8.00 -42.05 -125.89
N ILE A 700 -6.86 -41.37 -125.95
CA ILE A 700 -5.93 -41.42 -127.09
C ILE A 700 -5.39 -42.84 -127.29
N MET A 701 -5.01 -43.55 -126.22
CA MET A 701 -4.61 -44.97 -126.33
C MET A 701 -5.77 -45.87 -126.77
N ALA A 702 -7.00 -45.62 -126.31
CA ALA A 702 -8.18 -46.36 -126.75
C ALA A 702 -8.46 -46.12 -128.25
N GLN A 703 -8.37 -44.89 -128.73
CA GLN A 703 -8.48 -44.54 -130.15
C GLN A 703 -7.39 -45.21 -130.99
N LEU A 704 -6.12 -45.16 -130.57
CA LEU A 704 -5.02 -45.85 -131.23
C LEU A 704 -5.22 -47.38 -131.26
N THR A 705 -5.82 -47.94 -130.22
CA THR A 705 -6.15 -49.38 -130.15
C THR A 705 -7.31 -49.73 -131.08
N GLN A 706 -8.35 -48.89 -131.16
CA GLN A 706 -9.43 -49.02 -132.13
C GLN A 706 -8.91 -48.92 -133.57
N LEU A 707 -8.07 -47.93 -133.89
CA LEU A 707 -7.46 -47.77 -135.21
C LEU A 707 -6.63 -49.00 -135.60
N ARG A 708 -5.77 -49.50 -134.71
CA ARG A 708 -5.03 -50.77 -134.91
C ARG A 708 -5.93 -52.00 -135.07
N SER A 709 -7.11 -52.01 -134.43
CA SER A 709 -8.09 -53.10 -134.61
C SER A 709 -8.82 -53.01 -135.96
N ALA A 710 -9.16 -51.79 -136.41
CA ALA A 710 -9.76 -51.54 -137.71
C ALA A 710 -8.76 -51.86 -138.83
N GLU A 711 -7.50 -51.45 -138.70
CA GLU A 711 -6.40 -51.79 -139.60
C GLU A 711 -6.23 -53.31 -139.75
N LYS A 712 -6.27 -54.07 -138.66
CA LYS A 712 -6.30 -55.54 -138.70
C LYS A 712 -7.54 -56.09 -139.42
N GLY A 713 -8.70 -55.44 -139.30
CA GLY A 713 -9.92 -55.74 -140.06
C GLY A 713 -9.73 -55.52 -141.56
N TRP A 714 -9.29 -54.33 -141.98
CA TRP A 714 -8.98 -54.00 -143.38
C TRP A 714 -7.93 -54.95 -143.99
N LEU A 715 -6.92 -55.35 -143.22
CA LEU A 715 -5.93 -56.35 -143.65
C LEU A 715 -6.52 -57.77 -143.81
N ALA A 716 -7.52 -58.14 -143.00
CA ALA A 716 -8.25 -59.39 -143.15
C ALA A 716 -9.18 -59.37 -144.37
N GLU A 717 -9.93 -58.29 -144.59
CA GLU A 717 -10.77 -58.10 -145.77
C GLU A 717 -9.94 -58.06 -147.06
N ARG A 718 -8.81 -57.36 -147.07
CA ARG A 718 -7.87 -57.35 -148.21
C ARG A 718 -7.37 -58.77 -148.53
N LYS A 719 -7.06 -59.59 -147.51
CA LYS A 719 -6.71 -61.00 -147.70
C LYS A 719 -7.88 -61.83 -148.23
N ALA A 720 -9.11 -61.59 -147.78
CA ALA A 720 -10.30 -62.28 -148.28
C ALA A 720 -10.60 -61.94 -149.75
N LEU A 721 -10.53 -60.66 -150.13
CA LEU A 721 -10.77 -60.19 -151.49
C LEU A 721 -9.72 -60.71 -152.49
N VAL A 722 -8.43 -60.73 -152.11
CA VAL A 722 -7.39 -61.39 -152.92
C VAL A 722 -7.70 -62.88 -153.13
N LYS A 723 -8.19 -63.56 -152.09
CA LYS A 723 -8.57 -64.99 -152.16
C LYS A 723 -9.79 -65.25 -153.05
N GLN A 724 -10.72 -64.30 -153.16
CA GLN A 724 -11.89 -64.38 -154.04
C GLN A 724 -11.54 -64.05 -155.51
N LEU A 725 -10.62 -63.11 -155.76
CA LEU A 725 -10.22 -62.72 -157.13
C LEU A 725 -9.36 -63.78 -157.86
N GLN A 726 -8.73 -64.70 -157.12
CA GLN A 726 -7.95 -65.80 -157.72
C GLN A 726 -8.81 -67.02 -158.12
N ALA A 727 -10.11 -67.04 -157.81
CA ALA A 727 -10.96 -68.23 -157.94
C ALA A 727 -11.23 -68.75 -159.37
N PRO A 728 -11.22 -67.93 -160.46
CA PRO A 728 -11.56 -68.42 -161.80
C PRO A 728 -10.45 -68.20 -162.85
N ARG A 729 -9.18 -68.62 -162.59
CA ARG A 729 -8.12 -68.49 -163.63
C ARG A 729 -7.04 -69.57 -163.74
N LEU A 730 -7.07 -70.65 -162.96
CA LEU A 730 -6.15 -71.79 -163.11
C LEU A 730 -6.88 -73.14 -163.03
N ALA A 731 -7.68 -73.42 -164.06
CA ALA A 731 -7.92 -74.78 -164.52
C ALA A 731 -7.10 -75.00 -165.79
N MET A 732 -6.44 -76.16 -165.92
CA MET A 732 -5.35 -76.53 -166.88
C MET A 732 -3.92 -76.11 -166.48
N ASN A 733 -3.19 -77.02 -165.79
CA ASN A 733 -2.04 -77.76 -166.36
C ASN A 733 -1.23 -78.52 -165.27
N ALA A 734 -0.76 -79.73 -165.61
CA ALA A 734 0.21 -80.61 -164.91
C ALA A 734 -0.05 -80.96 -163.41
N SER A 735 0.07 -82.18 -162.88
CA SER A 735 0.77 -83.45 -163.21
C SER A 735 2.25 -83.55 -162.77
N SER A 736 2.61 -84.72 -162.21
CA SER A 736 3.84 -85.04 -161.43
C SER A 736 4.01 -84.25 -160.11
N GLY A 737 4.71 -84.74 -159.08
CA GLY A 737 5.38 -86.02 -158.86
C GLY A 737 5.82 -86.20 -157.39
N ALA A 738 6.27 -87.39 -156.99
CA ALA A 738 6.87 -87.68 -155.66
C ALA A 738 8.40 -87.35 -155.68
N PRO A 739 9.17 -87.31 -154.55
CA PRO A 739 9.19 -88.28 -153.44
C PRO A 739 9.39 -87.71 -152.02
N ALA A 740 9.61 -88.59 -151.03
CA ALA A 740 10.19 -88.26 -149.71
C ALA A 740 11.74 -88.40 -149.74
N PRO A 741 12.47 -87.81 -148.76
CA PRO A 741 13.00 -88.68 -147.69
C PRO A 741 13.09 -88.04 -146.28
N ILE A 742 13.69 -88.80 -145.35
CA ILE A 742 14.05 -88.55 -143.94
C ILE A 742 15.60 -88.38 -143.86
N PRO A 743 16.31 -88.23 -142.70
CA PRO A 743 15.98 -87.83 -141.31
C PRO A 743 17.01 -86.79 -140.72
N THR A 744 17.30 -86.87 -139.40
CA THR A 744 18.43 -86.31 -138.60
C THR A 744 18.20 -84.97 -137.84
N THR A 745 18.12 -85.02 -136.50
CA THR A 745 19.11 -84.58 -135.46
C THR A 745 19.32 -83.06 -135.36
N GLY A 746 19.26 -82.41 -134.18
CA GLY A 746 19.04 -82.84 -132.79
C GLY A 746 19.41 -81.68 -131.84
N SER A 747 19.48 -81.91 -130.51
CA SER A 747 20.17 -81.06 -129.50
C SER A 747 19.70 -79.59 -129.32
N SER A 748 19.44 -79.05 -128.12
CA SER A 748 19.61 -79.54 -126.73
C SER A 748 18.62 -78.88 -125.76
N GLY A 749 18.59 -79.34 -124.50
CA GLY A 749 18.22 -78.52 -123.33
C GLY A 749 19.34 -77.52 -122.98
N PRO A 750 19.46 -76.99 -121.73
CA PRO A 750 18.93 -77.51 -120.45
C PRO A 750 17.56 -76.87 -120.04
N GLN A 751 16.83 -77.26 -118.98
CA GLN A 751 17.15 -77.43 -117.55
C GLN A 751 17.50 -76.07 -116.87
N ALA A 752 17.04 -75.72 -115.66
CA ALA A 752 16.37 -76.51 -114.61
C ALA A 752 15.35 -75.68 -113.80
N GLY A 753 14.51 -76.36 -113.00
CA GLY A 753 13.95 -75.81 -111.76
C GLY A 753 14.92 -76.06 -110.58
N PRO A 754 14.48 -76.35 -109.34
CA PRO A 754 13.11 -76.48 -108.81
C PRO A 754 12.75 -75.28 -107.89
N GLY A 755 11.53 -75.11 -107.34
CA GLY A 755 10.93 -75.88 -106.23
C GLY A 755 11.14 -75.16 -104.88
N THR A 756 10.48 -75.45 -103.77
CA THR A 756 9.34 -76.34 -103.44
C THR A 756 8.97 -76.08 -101.97
N SER A 757 7.83 -76.61 -101.49
CA SER A 757 7.61 -76.96 -100.07
C SER A 757 7.33 -75.85 -99.04
N ARG A 758 6.54 -76.09 -97.98
CA ARG A 758 5.45 -77.10 -97.75
C ARG A 758 4.71 -76.82 -96.42
N GLN A 759 3.49 -77.34 -96.31
CA GLN A 759 2.84 -77.87 -95.08
C GLN A 759 2.54 -76.88 -93.93
N HIS A 760 1.26 -76.66 -93.60
CA HIS A 760 0.51 -77.31 -92.49
C HIS A 760 0.65 -76.53 -91.14
N ALA A 761 -0.30 -76.60 -90.21
CA ALA A 761 -1.50 -77.43 -90.12
C ALA A 761 -2.77 -76.65 -89.72
N SER A 762 -3.93 -77.25 -89.97
CA SER A 762 -5.21 -76.83 -89.43
C SER A 762 -5.32 -77.18 -87.94
N THR A 763 -6.04 -76.39 -87.15
CA THR A 763 -6.82 -76.90 -86.00
C THR A 763 -8.11 -76.11 -85.89
N SER A 764 -9.19 -76.76 -85.48
CA SER A 764 -10.56 -76.21 -85.42
C SER A 764 -11.10 -76.22 -83.98
N ILE A 765 -12.41 -76.01 -83.82
CA ILE A 765 -13.19 -76.02 -82.55
C ILE A 765 -13.15 -74.68 -81.79
N GLY A 766 -14.32 -74.17 -81.39
CA GLY A 766 -14.43 -72.90 -80.63
C GLY A 766 -15.80 -72.20 -80.66
N ARG A 767 -16.93 -72.93 -80.75
CA ARG A 767 -18.27 -72.32 -80.80
C ARG A 767 -18.73 -71.87 -79.41
N VAL A 768 -18.51 -70.61 -79.04
CA VAL A 768 -19.10 -69.99 -77.85
C VAL A 768 -19.74 -68.64 -78.20
N THR A 769 -21.01 -68.49 -77.85
CA THR A 769 -21.74 -67.21 -77.86
C THR A 769 -21.44 -66.40 -76.60
N THR A 770 -21.11 -65.12 -76.72
CA THR A 770 -21.31 -64.19 -75.60
C THR A 770 -21.46 -62.74 -76.07
N THR A 771 -22.28 -61.99 -75.35
CA THR A 771 -22.53 -60.56 -75.53
C THR A 771 -21.43 -59.73 -74.87
N SER A 772 -20.78 -58.85 -75.63
CA SER A 772 -20.02 -57.71 -75.10
C SER A 772 -20.20 -56.54 -76.08
N ARG A 773 -21.16 -55.63 -75.87
CA ARG A 773 -21.38 -54.68 -74.76
C ARG A 773 -20.47 -53.46 -74.88
N SER A 774 -21.05 -52.39 -75.42
CA SER A 774 -20.51 -51.04 -75.45
C SER A 774 -20.02 -50.59 -74.07
N TYR A 775 -18.70 -50.43 -73.92
CA TYR A 775 -18.06 -49.66 -72.86
C TYR A 775 -16.91 -48.84 -73.48
N GLY A 776 -17.27 -47.69 -74.05
CA GLY A 776 -16.32 -46.78 -74.72
C GLY A 776 -16.70 -45.30 -74.66
N LYS A 777 -17.76 -44.95 -73.93
CA LYS A 777 -18.15 -43.55 -73.64
C LYS A 777 -18.02 -43.22 -72.16
N ASP A 778 -18.30 -44.20 -71.30
CA ASP A 778 -18.58 -43.97 -69.89
C ASP A 778 -17.33 -43.62 -69.05
N VAL A 779 -16.12 -44.01 -69.49
CA VAL A 779 -14.87 -43.61 -68.81
C VAL A 779 -14.69 -42.08 -68.78
N LYS A 780 -15.21 -41.36 -69.79
CA LYS A 780 -15.19 -39.89 -69.81
C LYS A 780 -16.35 -39.26 -69.04
N SER A 781 -17.48 -39.94 -68.85
CA SER A 781 -18.54 -39.42 -67.97
C SER A 781 -18.21 -39.69 -66.51
N ILE A 782 -17.67 -40.86 -66.17
CA ILE A 782 -17.22 -41.21 -64.81
C ILE A 782 -16.13 -40.24 -64.37
N ALA A 783 -15.05 -40.05 -65.14
CA ALA A 783 -13.99 -39.11 -64.78
C ALA A 783 -14.42 -37.63 -64.77
N ALA A 784 -15.51 -37.26 -65.44
CA ALA A 784 -16.09 -35.92 -65.34
C ALA A 784 -16.98 -35.80 -64.09
N GLN A 785 -17.76 -36.84 -63.78
CA GLN A 785 -18.69 -36.87 -62.66
C GLN A 785 -17.98 -37.02 -61.31
N GLU A 786 -16.91 -37.82 -61.23
CA GLU A 786 -15.98 -37.85 -60.08
C GLU A 786 -15.36 -36.47 -59.81
N LEU A 787 -15.14 -35.66 -60.85
CA LEU A 787 -14.59 -34.31 -60.76
C LEU A 787 -15.67 -33.28 -60.36
N GLU A 788 -16.91 -33.41 -60.85
CA GLU A 788 -18.05 -32.62 -60.36
C GLU A 788 -18.38 -32.94 -58.90
N ASP A 789 -18.38 -34.21 -58.49
CA ASP A 789 -18.60 -34.65 -57.12
C ASP A 789 -17.49 -34.14 -56.19
N ALA A 790 -16.22 -34.22 -56.60
CA ALA A 790 -15.09 -33.64 -55.85
C ALA A 790 -15.20 -32.11 -55.71
N LEU A 791 -15.69 -31.40 -56.73
CA LEU A 791 -15.94 -29.95 -56.66
C LEU A 791 -17.16 -29.61 -55.79
N ALA A 792 -18.19 -30.46 -55.74
CA ALA A 792 -19.33 -30.30 -54.83
C ALA A 792 -18.90 -30.49 -53.37
N ASP A 793 -18.10 -31.51 -53.09
CA ASP A 793 -17.60 -31.83 -51.76
C ASP A 793 -16.60 -30.78 -51.24
N ALA A 794 -15.76 -30.22 -52.13
CA ALA A 794 -14.91 -29.07 -51.84
C ALA A 794 -15.71 -27.80 -51.51
N ARG A 795 -16.82 -27.54 -52.24
CA ARG A 795 -17.73 -26.41 -51.95
C ARG A 795 -18.43 -26.56 -50.60
N LEU A 796 -18.90 -27.77 -50.27
CA LEU A 796 -19.51 -28.05 -48.95
C LEU A 796 -18.51 -27.83 -47.81
N LYS A 797 -17.26 -28.27 -47.97
CA LYS A 797 -16.19 -28.04 -46.98
C LYS A 797 -15.85 -26.55 -46.82
N ALA A 798 -15.74 -25.80 -47.90
CA ALA A 798 -15.53 -24.36 -47.86
C ALA A 798 -16.71 -23.61 -47.20
N GLN A 799 -17.94 -24.03 -47.48
CA GLN A 799 -19.15 -23.43 -46.88
C GLN A 799 -19.27 -23.76 -45.37
N ALA A 800 -18.87 -24.97 -44.96
CA ALA A 800 -18.77 -25.35 -43.55
C ALA A 800 -17.69 -24.55 -42.81
N GLN A 801 -16.52 -24.32 -43.42
CA GLN A 801 -15.50 -23.42 -42.86
C GLN A 801 -16.02 -21.98 -42.72
N GLN A 802 -16.70 -21.44 -43.74
CA GLN A 802 -17.29 -20.11 -43.66
C GLN A 802 -18.33 -19.98 -42.54
N GLN A 803 -19.14 -21.01 -42.30
CA GLN A 803 -20.09 -21.06 -41.18
C GLN A 803 -19.39 -21.18 -39.81
N ALA A 804 -18.30 -21.94 -39.71
CA ALA A 804 -17.50 -22.01 -38.49
C ALA A 804 -16.84 -20.66 -38.15
N THR A 805 -16.29 -19.95 -39.15
CA THR A 805 -15.72 -18.59 -38.97
C THR A 805 -16.78 -17.50 -38.75
N ALA A 806 -18.07 -17.83 -38.84
CA ALA A 806 -19.19 -16.91 -38.58
C ALA A 806 -19.87 -17.18 -37.22
N THR A 807 -19.42 -18.20 -36.47
CA THR A 807 -19.96 -18.55 -35.14
C THR A 807 -18.91 -18.49 -34.02
N SER A 808 -17.68 -18.10 -34.34
CA SER A 808 -16.59 -17.74 -33.41
C SER A 808 -16.40 -16.22 -33.32
#